data_AF-A0A8H9TV07-F1
#
_entry.id   AF-A0A8H9TV07-F1
#
_cell.length_a   1.000
_cell.length_b   1.000
_cell.length_c   1.000
_cell.angle_alpha   90.00
_cell.angle_beta   90.00
_cell.angle_gamma   90.00
#
_symmetry.space_group_name_H-M   'P 1'
#
loop_
_entity.id
_entity.type
_entity.pdbx_description
1 polymer ?
#
loop_
_entity_poly.entity_id
_entity_poly.type
_entity_poly.pdbx_seq_one_letter_code
_entity_poly.pdbx_strand_id
1 'polypeptide(L)'
;MVLAAGSNVDIKADRIDIDANELALHFAARAGANTSNTAYNVINTAKFEADYITLKGSQGILAGLPYATYGTRNSVEFTGLTQIEALSRGDENNLFGEAGGGRAIDLMATDITFNSNAVIVGENLTYLGNRPGYEHEFLGWIDPYWMRTISLTDQSSLIAKGDFLLTSNGGYYNTGLYLWKSEAQFQGKTAITMQNGVDTARAVYAYDGGSNTTKVEFQDDLGISLSDTHANYVVGIEAAAGGIVDVQKGLLMTDNSDPTWSLLSRGANSLINVNSLETGTVQVVGDIGAINDATLNMVLNNANSYLTATSYTATSGSTSNGIVNLDLSRGAVWNMTGSSHVTDISLDGGIVNYLPPESNGLFKTLTVEGNFYGGGTLKMNTTLGGDDSPTDKLIVEGDTSGHTLVAVNNIGGTGSQTVNGIEIVEVYGDSAGTFAKAGRIVAGAYDYDVVKKGSNWYLTNTFITDPVPEPEPTPDPDPTPDPTPQPEGEKTYRPETGSYLANILAANTLFTTRLHDRLGETQYTDALTGEQKVTSLWMRHIGGHNRFRDGSGQISTQSNRYVMQLGGDIAQWSTDGLDRWHLGLMAGYANSKSRSHSSLTGYSSRGEISGYSAGLYGTWYANDANKTGAYVDAWMLYNWFDNTVSGQGLASEKYDSDGITASVEAGYTFRLGESSNGRDSYWLQPKAQVTWMDVQADTHIEKNGTRVVDKTDGNLQTRLGVKAYIQGHNAMDDGKDRTFQPFVEANWIHNTSSYSVRMDDISNEVKGSRNIGELKVGVEGQLSQRLQLWGNVAQQIGDNGYSDTQGMLGLKYSF
;
A
#
# COMPACT_ATOMS: atom_id res chain seq x y z
N MET A 1 -34.23 53.84 3.24
CA MET A 1 -35.21 54.29 2.21
C MET A 1 -36.47 53.44 2.36
N VAL A 2 -37.68 53.99 2.17
CA VAL A 2 -38.95 53.24 2.18
C VAL A 2 -39.66 53.50 0.86
N LEU A 3 -39.99 52.44 0.10
CA LEU A 3 -40.72 52.55 -1.18
C LEU A 3 -42.18 52.12 -1.01
N ALA A 4 -43.11 52.89 -1.57
CA ALA A 4 -44.53 52.55 -1.66
C ALA A 4 -44.81 51.76 -2.96
N ALA A 5 -45.94 51.05 -3.04
CA ALA A 5 -46.34 50.30 -4.24
C ALA A 5 -46.31 51.16 -5.53
N GLY A 6 -45.62 50.65 -6.56
CA GLY A 6 -45.46 51.28 -7.87
C GLY A 6 -44.31 52.28 -7.94
N SER A 7 -43.47 52.35 -6.89
CA SER A 7 -42.33 53.27 -6.87
C SER A 7 -41.22 52.79 -7.80
N ASN A 8 -40.56 53.74 -8.46
CA ASN A 8 -39.31 53.53 -9.16
C ASN A 8 -38.26 54.48 -8.59
N VAL A 9 -37.14 53.92 -8.14
CA VAL A 9 -35.97 54.67 -7.68
C VAL A 9 -34.78 54.28 -8.52
N ASP A 10 -34.08 55.29 -9.03
CA ASP A 10 -32.84 55.15 -9.78
C ASP A 10 -31.82 56.12 -9.16
N ILE A 11 -30.80 55.58 -8.49
CA ILE A 11 -29.75 56.33 -7.80
C ILE A 11 -28.43 56.06 -8.51
N LYS A 12 -27.83 57.11 -9.05
CA LYS A 12 -26.53 57.08 -9.72
C LYS A 12 -25.55 58.00 -9.02
N ALA A 13 -24.39 57.48 -8.63
CA ALA A 13 -23.33 58.24 -7.97
C ALA A 13 -21.98 57.57 -8.22
N ASP A 14 -20.86 58.24 -7.95
CA ASP A 14 -19.55 57.56 -7.97
C ASP A 14 -19.44 56.57 -6.79
N ARG A 15 -20.09 56.90 -5.67
CA ARG A 15 -20.10 56.11 -4.43
C ARG A 15 -21.42 56.26 -3.68
N ILE A 16 -21.93 55.16 -3.14
CA ILE A 16 -23.12 55.13 -2.28
C ILE A 16 -22.73 54.50 -0.95
N ASP A 17 -22.79 55.27 0.13
CA ASP A 17 -22.57 54.79 1.50
C ASP A 17 -23.83 54.99 2.34
N ILE A 18 -24.40 53.91 2.87
CA ILE A 18 -25.51 53.94 3.82
C ILE A 18 -25.05 53.27 5.11
N ASP A 19 -24.93 54.05 6.18
CA ASP A 19 -24.66 53.56 7.53
C ASP A 19 -25.87 53.88 8.42
N ALA A 20 -26.61 52.86 8.76
CA ALA A 20 -27.79 52.93 9.63
C ALA A 20 -27.52 52.19 10.93
N ASN A 21 -28.14 52.61 12.03
CA ASN A 21 -28.05 51.85 13.29
C ASN A 21 -28.84 50.54 13.22
N GLU A 22 -29.94 50.52 12.46
CA GLU A 22 -30.87 49.40 12.38
C GLU A 22 -30.89 48.80 10.97
N LEU A 23 -31.69 49.35 10.05
CA LEU A 23 -31.87 48.81 8.71
C LEU A 23 -31.35 49.77 7.63
N ALA A 24 -30.41 49.32 6.78
CA ALA A 24 -29.86 50.18 5.73
C ALA A 24 -30.89 50.44 4.61
N LEU A 25 -31.57 49.39 4.10
CA LEU A 25 -32.62 49.51 3.08
C LEU A 25 -33.87 48.72 3.46
N HIS A 26 -35.04 49.37 3.39
CA HIS A 26 -36.35 48.75 3.63
C HIS A 26 -37.24 48.91 2.39
N PHE A 27 -37.65 47.79 1.79
CA PHE A 27 -38.67 47.79 0.74
C PHE A 27 -40.00 47.39 1.34
N ALA A 28 -40.86 48.39 1.60
CA ALA A 28 -42.11 48.17 2.30
C ALA A 28 -43.19 47.59 1.40
N ALA A 29 -44.04 46.79 2.03
CA ALA A 29 -45.21 46.15 1.44
C ALA A 29 -46.37 47.08 1.06
N ARG A 30 -46.43 48.28 1.64
CA ARG A 30 -47.66 49.08 1.71
C ARG A 30 -47.56 50.35 0.87
N ALA A 31 -48.51 50.55 -0.04
CA ALA A 31 -48.90 51.88 -0.51
C ALA A 31 -50.18 52.32 0.21
N GLY A 32 -50.14 53.46 0.92
CA GLY A 32 -51.34 54.13 1.43
C GLY A 32 -51.69 53.89 2.90
N ALA A 33 -52.87 54.40 3.29
CA ALA A 33 -53.38 54.42 4.66
C ALA A 33 -53.77 53.01 5.15
N ASN A 34 -53.78 52.83 6.48
CA ASN A 34 -53.99 51.59 7.23
C ASN A 34 -55.26 50.77 6.92
N THR A 35 -56.08 51.17 5.94
CA THR A 35 -57.42 50.62 5.68
C THR A 35 -57.71 50.23 4.22
N SER A 36 -56.81 50.42 3.24
CA SER A 36 -57.00 49.87 1.88
C SER A 36 -55.75 49.17 1.34
N ASN A 37 -55.90 47.87 1.08
CA ASN A 37 -54.83 46.93 0.77
C ASN A 37 -54.97 46.45 -0.70
N THR A 38 -54.88 47.36 -1.68
CA THR A 38 -55.41 47.10 -3.04
C THR A 38 -54.43 47.35 -4.20
N ALA A 39 -53.12 47.16 -3.98
CA ALA A 39 -52.16 47.07 -5.10
C ALA A 39 -51.99 45.60 -5.51
N TYR A 40 -52.55 45.24 -6.67
CA TYR A 40 -52.44 43.91 -7.30
C TYR A 40 -51.44 43.97 -8.46
N ASN A 41 -50.57 42.96 -8.60
CA ASN A 41 -49.61 42.85 -9.72
C ASN A 41 -48.68 44.08 -9.90
N VAL A 42 -48.24 44.72 -8.81
CA VAL A 42 -47.39 45.92 -8.88
C VAL A 42 -45.92 45.57 -8.63
N ILE A 43 -45.00 46.14 -9.41
CA ILE A 43 -43.56 45.95 -9.22
C ILE A 43 -42.95 47.26 -8.71
N ASN A 44 -42.30 47.22 -7.54
CA ASN A 44 -41.44 48.30 -7.08
C ASN A 44 -40.04 48.09 -7.64
N THR A 45 -39.42 49.13 -8.21
CA THR A 45 -38.09 49.05 -8.79
C THR A 45 -37.12 49.96 -8.05
N ALA A 46 -35.93 49.45 -7.74
CA ALA A 46 -34.85 50.22 -7.15
C ALA A 46 -33.52 49.86 -7.80
N LYS A 47 -32.84 50.85 -8.38
CA LYS A 47 -31.54 50.69 -9.03
C LYS A 47 -30.51 51.57 -8.33
N PHE A 48 -29.37 50.97 -8.01
CA PHE A 48 -28.22 51.64 -7.43
C PHE A 48 -27.02 51.42 -8.35
N GLU A 49 -26.53 52.48 -8.96
CA GLU A 49 -25.38 52.46 -9.86
C GLU A 49 -24.25 53.33 -9.27
N ALA A 50 -23.15 52.70 -8.89
CA ALA A 50 -21.93 53.37 -8.42
C ALA A 50 -20.68 52.50 -8.59
N ASP A 51 -19.48 53.06 -8.47
CA ASP A 51 -18.26 52.22 -8.44
C ASP A 51 -18.23 51.35 -7.17
N TYR A 52 -18.66 51.94 -6.06
CA TYR A 52 -18.73 51.31 -4.74
C TYR A 52 -20.07 51.58 -4.07
N ILE A 53 -20.71 50.51 -3.60
CA ILE A 53 -21.97 50.56 -2.84
C ILE A 53 -21.74 49.87 -1.51
N THR A 54 -21.87 50.60 -0.41
CA THR A 54 -21.68 50.05 0.95
C THR A 54 -22.94 50.28 1.78
N LEU A 55 -23.53 49.19 2.26
CA LEU A 55 -24.70 49.17 3.13
C LEU A 55 -24.30 48.58 4.47
N LYS A 56 -24.38 49.37 5.55
CA LYS A 56 -24.07 48.93 6.91
C LYS A 56 -25.27 49.18 7.83
N GLY A 57 -25.61 48.18 8.63
CA GLY A 57 -26.57 48.32 9.71
C GLY A 57 -26.65 47.08 10.58
N SER A 58 -27.57 47.03 11.55
CA SER A 58 -27.88 45.77 12.24
C SER A 58 -28.54 44.76 11.29
N GLN A 59 -29.23 45.27 10.28
CA GLN A 59 -29.76 44.56 9.12
C GLN A 59 -29.39 45.33 7.84
N GLY A 60 -29.04 44.60 6.77
CA GLY A 60 -28.65 45.20 5.49
C GLY A 60 -29.88 45.59 4.66
N ILE A 61 -30.51 44.58 4.05
CA ILE A 61 -31.69 44.73 3.21
C ILE A 61 -32.83 43.90 3.80
N LEU A 62 -33.98 44.55 4.02
CA LEU A 62 -35.24 43.89 4.33
C LEU A 62 -36.26 44.27 3.27
N ALA A 63 -36.77 43.27 2.55
CA ALA A 63 -37.78 43.47 1.52
C ALA A 63 -38.87 42.39 1.64
N GLY A 64 -40.04 42.74 2.18
CA GLY A 64 -41.08 41.74 2.39
C GLY A 64 -42.52 42.28 2.44
N LEU A 65 -43.45 41.42 2.00
CA LEU A 65 -44.90 41.62 1.92
C LEU A 65 -45.63 40.71 2.94
N PRO A 66 -45.89 41.14 4.19
CA PRO A 66 -46.20 40.22 5.30
C PRO A 66 -47.44 39.32 5.11
N TYR A 67 -48.32 39.56 4.13
CA TYR A 67 -49.45 38.69 3.79
C TYR A 67 -49.84 38.82 2.32
N ALA A 68 -50.11 37.68 1.66
CA ALA A 68 -50.67 37.53 0.30
C ALA A 68 -50.26 38.65 -0.68
N THR A 69 -49.20 38.42 -1.44
CA THR A 69 -48.62 39.43 -2.35
C THR A 69 -49.57 39.88 -3.45
N TYR A 70 -50.59 39.08 -3.79
CA TYR A 70 -51.51 39.31 -4.91
C TYR A 70 -50.78 39.74 -6.21
N GLY A 71 -49.59 39.16 -6.44
CA GLY A 71 -48.72 39.44 -7.59
C GLY A 71 -47.82 40.67 -7.46
N THR A 72 -47.86 41.40 -6.34
CA THR A 72 -46.95 42.52 -6.07
C THR A 72 -45.55 42.03 -5.67
N ARG A 73 -44.50 42.66 -6.20
CA ARG A 73 -43.09 42.25 -6.02
C ARG A 73 -42.16 43.46 -5.92
N ASN A 74 -40.95 43.24 -5.40
CA ASN A 74 -39.86 44.23 -5.50
C ASN A 74 -38.79 43.71 -6.47
N SER A 75 -38.13 44.64 -7.18
CA SER A 75 -36.98 44.38 -8.04
C SER A 75 -35.87 45.37 -7.66
N VAL A 76 -34.75 44.84 -7.19
CA VAL A 76 -33.62 45.62 -6.67
C VAL A 76 -32.36 45.26 -7.45
N GLU A 77 -31.69 46.25 -8.01
CA GLU A 77 -30.50 46.07 -8.85
C GLU A 77 -29.33 46.91 -8.33
N PHE A 78 -28.17 46.27 -8.20
CA PHE A 78 -26.91 46.90 -7.85
C PHE A 78 -25.90 46.75 -8.99
N THR A 79 -25.34 47.86 -9.44
CA THR A 79 -24.25 47.90 -10.44
C THR A 79 -23.06 48.61 -9.81
N GLY A 80 -21.96 47.89 -9.63
CA GLY A 80 -20.84 48.32 -8.78
C GLY A 80 -20.40 47.26 -7.77
N LEU A 81 -19.19 47.41 -7.21
CA LEU A 81 -18.76 46.57 -6.09
C LEU A 81 -19.70 46.82 -4.90
N THR A 82 -20.47 45.80 -4.52
CA THR A 82 -21.51 45.94 -3.50
C THR A 82 -21.13 45.21 -2.23
N GLN A 83 -21.04 45.94 -1.13
CA GLN A 83 -20.72 45.42 0.19
C GLN A 83 -21.89 45.64 1.13
N ILE A 84 -22.42 44.56 1.72
CA ILE A 84 -23.51 44.60 2.67
C ILE A 84 -23.04 43.98 3.98
N GLU A 85 -22.98 44.79 5.03
CA GLU A 85 -22.58 44.38 6.37
C GLU A 85 -23.76 44.53 7.33
N ALA A 86 -24.28 43.40 7.79
CA ALA A 86 -25.20 43.37 8.92
C ALA A 86 -24.40 43.08 10.20
N LEU A 87 -24.16 44.12 11.00
CA LEU A 87 -23.40 44.07 12.24
C LEU A 87 -24.33 44.33 13.42
N SER A 88 -24.58 43.33 14.28
CA SER A 88 -25.33 43.58 15.52
C SER A 88 -24.60 44.58 16.42
N ARG A 89 -25.18 45.77 16.66
CA ARG A 89 -24.59 46.83 17.49
C ARG A 89 -24.94 46.73 18.99
N GLY A 90 -25.70 45.71 19.40
CA GLY A 90 -25.96 45.41 20.82
C GLY A 90 -26.97 46.33 21.53
N ASP A 91 -27.82 47.06 20.79
CA ASP A 91 -28.82 47.96 21.36
C ASP A 91 -30.15 47.21 21.63
N GLU A 92 -30.63 47.28 22.87
CA GLU A 92 -31.76 46.49 23.41
C GLU A 92 -33.15 47.07 23.07
N ASN A 93 -33.20 48.30 22.54
CA ASN A 93 -34.42 49.01 22.21
C ASN A 93 -34.36 49.54 20.77
N ASN A 94 -34.53 48.65 19.79
CA ASN A 94 -34.64 49.07 18.40
C ASN A 94 -36.08 49.52 18.06
N LEU A 95 -36.25 50.22 16.94
CA LEU A 95 -37.48 50.95 16.60
C LEU A 95 -38.69 50.00 16.38
N PHE A 96 -38.43 48.71 16.19
CA PHE A 96 -39.43 47.66 15.96
C PHE A 96 -39.58 46.65 17.11
N GLY A 97 -38.80 46.74 18.19
CA GLY A 97 -38.87 45.81 19.33
C GLY A 97 -38.37 44.38 19.04
N GLU A 98 -37.68 44.17 17.91
CA GLU A 98 -37.17 42.86 17.47
C GLU A 98 -35.64 42.82 17.56
N ALA A 99 -35.08 42.32 18.65
CA ALA A 99 -33.64 42.28 18.91
C ALA A 99 -32.89 41.27 18.02
N GLY A 100 -32.77 41.53 16.70
CA GLY A 100 -32.09 40.65 15.74
C GLY A 100 -31.12 41.40 14.83
N GLY A 101 -29.82 41.23 15.07
CA GLY A 101 -28.74 41.69 14.18
C GLY A 101 -28.14 40.54 13.35
N GLY A 102 -27.43 40.89 12.27
CA GLY A 102 -26.69 39.94 11.42
C GLY A 102 -27.42 39.46 10.15
N ARG A 103 -28.67 39.90 9.91
CA ARG A 103 -29.40 39.61 8.66
C ARG A 103 -28.97 40.59 7.57
N ALA A 104 -28.05 40.17 6.69
CA ALA A 104 -27.57 41.01 5.62
C ALA A 104 -28.63 41.18 4.51
N ILE A 105 -29.32 40.10 4.15
CA ILE A 105 -30.36 40.10 3.11
C ILE A 105 -31.53 39.23 3.57
N ASP A 106 -32.71 39.83 3.74
CA ASP A 106 -33.96 39.13 4.06
C ASP A 106 -35.05 39.52 3.06
N LEU A 107 -35.35 38.61 2.14
CA LEU A 107 -36.21 38.84 0.98
C LEU A 107 -37.43 37.93 1.01
N MET A 108 -38.57 38.53 0.72
CA MET A 108 -39.83 37.85 0.47
C MET A 108 -40.50 38.44 -0.77
N ALA A 109 -40.84 37.60 -1.75
CA ALA A 109 -41.35 37.99 -3.07
C ALA A 109 -40.56 39.15 -3.73
N THR A 110 -39.24 39.08 -3.66
CA THR A 110 -38.33 40.13 -4.15
C THR A 110 -37.26 39.53 -5.06
N ASP A 111 -37.00 40.21 -6.18
CA ASP A 111 -35.93 39.92 -7.11
C ASP A 111 -34.75 40.85 -6.81
N ILE A 112 -33.58 40.30 -6.48
CA ILE A 112 -32.34 41.06 -6.27
C ILE A 112 -31.29 40.66 -7.30
N THR A 113 -30.59 41.63 -7.88
CA THR A 113 -29.51 41.39 -8.84
C THR A 113 -28.26 42.19 -8.49
N PHE A 114 -27.13 41.50 -8.38
CA PHE A 114 -25.80 42.09 -8.30
C PHE A 114 -25.12 41.93 -9.66
N ASN A 115 -24.94 43.03 -10.39
CA ASN A 115 -24.31 43.03 -11.72
C ASN A 115 -22.77 42.98 -11.68
N SER A 116 -22.17 43.07 -10.50
CA SER A 116 -20.73 43.04 -10.27
C SER A 116 -20.43 42.22 -9.01
N ASN A 117 -19.18 42.24 -8.54
CA ASN A 117 -18.80 41.49 -7.34
C ASN A 117 -19.59 41.96 -6.11
N ALA A 118 -19.94 41.01 -5.23
CA ALA A 118 -20.66 41.28 -4.00
C ALA A 118 -20.00 40.63 -2.79
N VAL A 119 -19.96 41.37 -1.68
CA VAL A 119 -19.44 40.90 -0.38
C VAL A 119 -20.53 41.07 0.66
N ILE A 120 -21.02 39.96 1.20
CA ILE A 120 -22.12 39.92 2.15
C ILE A 120 -21.61 39.38 3.48
N VAL A 121 -21.80 40.16 4.54
CA VAL A 121 -21.29 39.83 5.87
C VAL A 121 -22.44 39.92 6.87
N GLY A 122 -22.76 38.79 7.50
CA GLY A 122 -23.65 38.71 8.66
C GLY A 122 -22.82 38.45 9.92
N GLU A 123 -22.80 39.42 10.84
CA GLU A 123 -21.98 39.41 12.05
C GLU A 123 -22.82 39.47 13.31
N ASN A 124 -22.37 38.74 14.33
CA ASN A 124 -23.01 38.67 15.65
C ASN A 124 -24.51 38.39 15.52
N LEU A 125 -24.86 37.39 14.69
CA LEU A 125 -26.20 36.80 14.65
C LEU A 125 -26.56 36.39 16.10
N THR A 126 -27.22 37.25 16.87
CA THR A 126 -27.61 36.98 18.25
C THR A 126 -29.05 37.46 18.48
N TYR A 127 -29.79 36.75 19.34
CA TYR A 127 -31.07 37.20 19.89
C TYR A 127 -30.93 37.63 21.36
N LEU A 128 -29.78 38.18 21.77
CA LEU A 128 -29.34 38.25 23.19
C LEU A 128 -29.14 36.84 23.79
N GLY A 129 -27.90 36.31 23.75
CA GLY A 129 -27.68 34.97 24.29
C GLY A 129 -26.26 34.45 24.49
N ASN A 130 -25.20 35.25 24.29
CA ASN A 130 -23.83 34.89 24.72
C ASN A 130 -23.26 35.84 25.81
N ARG A 131 -24.13 36.54 26.57
CA ARG A 131 -23.70 37.14 27.83
C ARG A 131 -23.77 36.09 28.94
N PRO A 132 -22.70 35.88 29.73
CA PRO A 132 -22.77 35.07 30.94
C PRO A 132 -23.92 35.56 31.85
N GLY A 133 -24.86 34.69 32.22
CA GLY A 133 -25.88 34.97 33.23
C GLY A 133 -27.35 35.09 32.79
N TYR A 134 -27.70 34.77 31.53
CA TYR A 134 -29.10 34.68 31.09
C TYR A 134 -29.44 33.24 30.68
N GLU A 135 -30.26 32.56 31.49
CA GLU A 135 -30.95 31.31 31.13
C GLU A 135 -32.38 31.67 30.70
N HIS A 136 -32.85 31.19 29.54
CA HIS A 136 -34.27 31.28 29.21
C HIS A 136 -34.85 29.96 28.72
N GLU A 137 -35.95 29.59 29.39
CA GLU A 137 -36.92 28.55 29.04
C GLU A 137 -37.81 29.04 27.89
N PHE A 138 -37.95 28.22 26.84
CA PHE A 138 -38.77 28.52 25.66
C PHE A 138 -40.26 28.22 25.92
N LEU A 139 -41.13 29.23 25.78
CA LEU A 139 -42.58 29.10 25.85
C LEU A 139 -43.23 29.42 24.49
N GLY A 140 -43.60 28.39 23.72
CA GLY A 140 -44.69 28.46 22.72
C GLY A 140 -44.33 28.46 21.22
N TRP A 141 -45.32 27.97 20.44
CA TRP A 141 -45.36 27.69 18.99
C TRP A 141 -45.47 28.93 18.07
N ILE A 142 -44.62 29.93 18.27
CA ILE A 142 -44.38 30.97 17.24
C ILE A 142 -42.99 30.68 16.67
N ASP A 143 -42.80 30.87 15.37
CA ASP A 143 -41.63 30.51 14.57
C ASP A 143 -40.66 31.71 14.31
N PRO A 144 -39.93 32.25 15.32
CA PRO A 144 -38.93 33.30 15.11
C PRO A 144 -37.45 32.81 15.13
N TYR A 145 -37.15 31.51 14.99
CA TYR A 145 -35.89 30.97 15.55
C TYR A 145 -34.72 30.66 14.58
N TRP A 146 -34.69 31.07 13.30
CA TRP A 146 -33.54 30.76 12.40
C TRP A 146 -32.74 32.03 12.05
N MET A 147 -31.46 32.07 12.45
CA MET A 147 -30.58 33.22 12.21
C MET A 147 -29.86 33.04 10.87
N ARG A 148 -30.34 33.75 9.84
CA ARG A 148 -29.89 33.59 8.45
C ARG A 148 -29.19 34.87 7.98
N THR A 149 -27.98 34.76 7.44
CA THR A 149 -27.31 35.92 6.84
C THR A 149 -28.01 36.35 5.55
N ILE A 150 -28.35 35.38 4.71
CA ILE A 150 -29.20 35.55 3.52
C ILE A 150 -30.42 34.63 3.65
N SER A 151 -31.61 35.21 3.54
CA SER A 151 -32.90 34.49 3.56
C SER A 151 -33.71 34.89 2.34
N LEU A 152 -34.07 33.90 1.51
CA LEU A 152 -34.96 34.08 0.36
C LEU A 152 -36.24 33.25 0.60
N THR A 153 -37.37 33.91 0.72
CA THR A 153 -38.67 33.27 0.95
C THR A 153 -39.72 33.69 -0.07
N ASP A 154 -40.73 32.84 -0.24
CA ASP A 154 -41.95 33.09 -1.02
C ASP A 154 -41.71 33.75 -2.38
N GLN A 155 -41.18 32.97 -3.32
CA GLN A 155 -40.92 33.37 -4.71
C GLN A 155 -39.90 34.51 -4.85
N SER A 156 -38.86 34.56 -4.01
CA SER A 156 -37.76 35.51 -4.20
C SER A 156 -36.72 34.97 -5.19
N SER A 157 -35.98 35.87 -5.84
CA SER A 157 -34.83 35.51 -6.68
C SER A 157 -33.59 36.32 -6.32
N LEU A 158 -32.42 35.67 -6.33
CA LEU A 158 -31.11 36.34 -6.21
C LEU A 158 -30.25 35.96 -7.40
N ILE A 159 -29.74 36.95 -8.13
CA ILE A 159 -28.78 36.74 -9.22
C ILE A 159 -27.50 37.51 -8.91
N ALA A 160 -26.39 36.80 -8.75
CA ALA A 160 -25.05 37.37 -8.64
C ALA A 160 -24.28 37.09 -9.92
N LYS A 161 -23.97 38.13 -10.71
CA LYS A 161 -23.25 38.00 -11.99
C LYS A 161 -21.74 37.97 -11.84
N GLY A 162 -21.20 38.62 -10.81
CA GLY A 162 -19.77 38.61 -10.47
C GLY A 162 -19.43 37.62 -9.38
N ASP A 163 -18.21 37.73 -8.84
CA ASP A 163 -17.78 36.92 -7.69
C ASP A 163 -18.57 37.29 -6.44
N PHE A 164 -18.91 36.28 -5.63
CA PHE A 164 -19.76 36.43 -4.46
C PHE A 164 -19.06 35.88 -3.21
N LEU A 165 -18.84 36.73 -2.22
CA LEU A 165 -18.29 36.34 -0.92
C LEU A 165 -19.37 36.47 0.14
N LEU A 166 -19.57 35.41 0.92
CA LEU A 166 -20.50 35.36 2.03
C LEU A 166 -19.78 34.95 3.31
N THR A 167 -19.89 35.77 4.35
CA THR A 167 -19.45 35.42 5.71
C THR A 167 -20.66 35.42 6.64
N SER A 168 -20.86 34.30 7.35
CA SER A 168 -21.93 34.15 8.34
C SER A 168 -21.33 33.82 9.70
N ASN A 169 -21.28 34.82 10.58
CA ASN A 169 -20.57 34.78 11.84
C ASN A 169 -21.53 34.92 13.05
N GLY A 170 -21.55 33.88 13.88
CA GLY A 170 -22.33 33.82 15.11
C GLY A 170 -23.73 33.19 14.94
N GLY A 171 -24.39 32.92 16.07
CA GLY A 171 -25.79 32.46 16.10
C GLY A 171 -25.99 31.08 16.66
N TYR A 172 -27.12 30.92 17.37
CA TYR A 172 -27.55 29.61 17.86
C TYR A 172 -27.88 28.68 16.69
N TYR A 173 -28.65 29.19 15.72
CA TYR A 173 -28.91 28.53 14.44
C TYR A 173 -28.31 29.36 13.29
N ASN A 174 -27.02 29.19 12.99
CA ASN A 174 -26.30 29.97 11.98
C ASN A 174 -26.53 29.37 10.58
N THR A 175 -27.16 30.09 9.66
CA THR A 175 -27.27 29.69 8.25
C THR A 175 -26.76 30.81 7.34
N GLY A 176 -25.81 30.49 6.47
CA GLY A 176 -25.26 31.45 5.51
C GLY A 176 -26.30 31.83 4.47
N LEU A 177 -26.69 30.85 3.65
CA LEU A 177 -27.67 31.00 2.59
C LEU A 177 -28.87 30.07 2.82
N TYR A 178 -30.04 30.65 3.08
CA TYR A 178 -31.29 29.93 3.26
C TYR A 178 -32.28 30.25 2.15
N LEU A 179 -32.91 29.23 1.57
CA LEU A 179 -33.98 29.39 0.60
C LEU A 179 -35.21 28.57 0.97
N TRP A 180 -36.38 29.16 0.73
CA TRP A 180 -37.67 28.50 0.74
C TRP A 180 -38.59 29.06 -0.34
N LYS A 181 -39.10 28.19 -1.21
CA LYS A 181 -39.91 28.52 -2.39
C LYS A 181 -39.30 29.61 -3.27
N SER A 182 -37.97 29.62 -3.39
CA SER A 182 -37.20 30.72 -3.96
C SER A 182 -35.97 30.22 -4.70
N GLU A 183 -35.39 31.06 -5.55
CA GLU A 183 -34.22 30.68 -6.36
C GLU A 183 -33.03 31.61 -6.16
N ALA A 184 -31.81 31.06 -6.29
CA ALA A 184 -30.58 31.83 -6.32
C ALA A 184 -29.64 31.30 -7.41
N GLN A 185 -28.99 32.21 -8.13
CA GLN A 185 -28.04 31.92 -9.19
C GLN A 185 -26.77 32.74 -8.99
N PHE A 186 -25.65 32.06 -8.85
CA PHE A 186 -24.31 32.65 -8.73
C PHE A 186 -23.51 32.30 -9.99
N GLN A 187 -23.23 33.30 -10.82
CA GLN A 187 -22.56 33.12 -12.13
C GLN A 187 -21.03 33.24 -12.04
N GLY A 188 -20.52 33.97 -11.04
CA GLY A 188 -19.10 34.05 -10.72
C GLY A 188 -18.67 33.09 -9.61
N LYS A 189 -17.40 33.17 -9.22
CA LYS A 189 -16.88 32.32 -8.13
C LYS A 189 -17.55 32.68 -6.82
N THR A 190 -17.91 31.66 -6.06
CA THR A 190 -18.58 31.87 -4.77
C THR A 190 -17.76 31.30 -3.63
N ALA A 191 -17.60 32.06 -2.56
CA ALA A 191 -16.97 31.61 -1.33
C ALA A 191 -17.91 31.87 -0.15
N ILE A 192 -18.15 30.84 0.66
CA ILE A 192 -18.98 30.91 1.87
C ILE A 192 -18.13 30.50 3.08
N THR A 193 -18.06 31.37 4.09
CA THR A 193 -17.34 31.12 5.33
C THR A 193 -18.31 31.14 6.50
N MET A 194 -18.33 30.05 7.27
CA MET A 194 -19.16 29.90 8.45
C MET A 194 -18.29 30.00 9.71
N GLN A 195 -18.67 30.88 10.65
CA GLN A 195 -17.90 31.12 11.87
C GLN A 195 -18.80 31.16 13.10
N ASN A 196 -18.29 30.68 14.24
CA ASN A 196 -18.88 30.85 15.58
C ASN A 196 -20.37 30.43 15.72
N GLY A 197 -20.84 29.44 14.95
CA GLY A 197 -22.15 28.82 15.18
C GLY A 197 -22.17 28.00 16.48
N VAL A 198 -23.31 27.93 17.17
CA VAL A 198 -23.44 27.26 18.49
C VAL A 198 -24.17 25.91 18.43
N ASP A 199 -25.40 25.85 17.92
CA ASP A 199 -26.16 24.59 17.86
C ASP A 199 -26.18 24.03 16.45
N THR A 200 -26.49 24.87 15.46
CA THR A 200 -26.40 24.48 14.05
C THR A 200 -25.61 25.50 13.25
N ALA A 201 -24.85 25.01 12.26
CA ALA A 201 -24.17 25.82 11.25
C ALA A 201 -24.40 25.20 9.87
N ARG A 202 -25.02 25.95 8.95
CA ARG A 202 -25.28 25.52 7.56
C ARG A 202 -24.76 26.56 6.58
N ALA A 203 -23.87 26.19 5.66
CA ALA A 203 -23.42 27.13 4.65
C ALA A 203 -24.53 27.39 3.61
N VAL A 204 -25.14 26.33 3.08
CA VAL A 204 -26.28 26.39 2.16
C VAL A 204 -27.39 25.49 2.68
N TYR A 205 -28.60 26.04 2.83
CA TYR A 205 -29.79 25.28 3.18
C TYR A 205 -30.95 25.60 2.21
N ALA A 206 -31.19 24.69 1.26
CA ALA A 206 -32.30 24.76 0.33
C ALA A 206 -33.45 23.87 0.84
N TYR A 207 -34.47 24.49 1.42
CA TYR A 207 -35.63 23.77 1.96
C TYR A 207 -36.87 24.15 1.18
N ASP A 208 -37.53 23.18 0.54
CA ASP A 208 -38.67 23.50 -0.34
C ASP A 208 -40.04 23.33 0.32
N GLY A 209 -40.21 22.29 1.15
CA GLY A 209 -41.48 22.00 1.81
C GLY A 209 -42.57 21.50 0.83
N GLY A 210 -42.19 20.93 -0.31
CA GLY A 210 -43.08 20.26 -1.27
C GLY A 210 -43.72 21.15 -2.34
N SER A 211 -43.21 22.35 -2.55
CA SER A 211 -43.60 23.27 -3.63
C SER A 211 -42.90 23.04 -4.98
N ASN A 212 -41.75 22.35 -5.00
CA ASN A 212 -40.84 22.15 -6.13
C ASN A 212 -40.37 23.46 -6.81
N THR A 213 -40.11 24.51 -6.02
CA THR A 213 -39.67 25.82 -6.55
C THR A 213 -38.34 26.30 -5.98
N THR A 214 -37.75 25.57 -5.01
CA THR A 214 -36.53 26.00 -4.33
C THR A 214 -35.27 25.48 -5.01
N LYS A 215 -34.44 26.39 -5.53
CA LYS A 215 -33.24 26.03 -6.29
C LYS A 215 -32.07 26.98 -6.03
N VAL A 216 -30.87 26.44 -5.84
CA VAL A 216 -29.61 27.19 -5.80
C VAL A 216 -28.69 26.69 -6.89
N GLU A 217 -28.18 27.58 -7.73
CA GLU A 217 -27.21 27.26 -8.79
C GLU A 217 -25.90 28.04 -8.59
N PHE A 218 -24.79 27.32 -8.54
CA PHE A 218 -23.44 27.87 -8.60
C PHE A 218 -22.83 27.47 -9.94
N GLN A 219 -22.71 28.43 -10.87
CA GLN A 219 -22.28 28.19 -12.25
C GLN A 219 -20.75 28.21 -12.42
N ASP A 220 -20.03 28.68 -11.41
CA ASP A 220 -18.58 28.60 -11.30
C ASP A 220 -18.18 27.89 -9.99
N ASP A 221 -16.89 27.91 -9.65
CA ASP A 221 -16.36 27.22 -8.48
C ASP A 221 -16.99 27.74 -7.17
N LEU A 222 -17.39 26.80 -6.30
CA LEU A 222 -17.87 27.05 -4.95
C LEU A 222 -16.83 26.62 -3.92
N GLY A 223 -16.37 27.55 -3.09
CA GLY A 223 -15.61 27.26 -1.87
C GLY A 223 -16.50 27.39 -0.65
N ILE A 224 -16.48 26.40 0.25
CA ILE A 224 -17.11 26.50 1.56
C ILE A 224 -16.06 26.18 2.62
N SER A 225 -15.94 27.07 3.60
CA SER A 225 -15.11 26.90 4.79
C SER A 225 -15.97 26.80 6.04
N LEU A 226 -15.76 25.72 6.80
CA LEU A 226 -16.43 25.44 8.07
C LEU A 226 -15.43 25.41 9.24
N SER A 227 -14.18 25.83 9.05
CA SER A 227 -13.09 25.65 10.03
C SER A 227 -13.33 26.32 11.38
N ASP A 228 -14.09 27.41 11.38
CA ASP A 228 -14.23 28.31 12.54
C ASP A 228 -15.59 28.15 13.24
N THR A 229 -16.40 27.17 12.83
CA THR A 229 -17.67 26.87 13.50
C THR A 229 -17.50 25.75 14.53
N HIS A 230 -18.20 25.86 15.66
CA HIS A 230 -18.14 24.89 16.76
C HIS A 230 -19.54 24.36 17.08
N ALA A 231 -20.43 24.35 16.09
CA ALA A 231 -21.81 23.96 16.26
C ALA A 231 -21.95 22.45 16.49
N ASN A 232 -22.99 22.03 17.20
CA ASN A 232 -23.29 20.60 17.38
C ASN A 232 -23.66 19.89 16.07
N TYR A 233 -24.31 20.62 15.15
CA TYR A 233 -24.72 20.14 13.84
C TYR A 233 -24.17 21.04 12.75
N VAL A 234 -23.10 20.59 12.08
CA VAL A 234 -22.39 21.36 11.06
C VAL A 234 -22.63 20.75 9.69
N VAL A 235 -23.16 21.56 8.76
CA VAL A 235 -23.43 21.13 7.38
C VAL A 235 -22.89 22.12 6.36
N GLY A 236 -22.20 21.61 5.34
CA GLY A 236 -21.85 22.43 4.17
C GLY A 236 -23.08 22.74 3.33
N ILE A 237 -23.57 21.73 2.62
CA ILE A 237 -24.76 21.85 1.76
C ILE A 237 -25.84 20.91 2.25
N GLU A 238 -27.02 21.46 2.56
CA GLU A 238 -28.23 20.70 2.87
C GLU A 238 -29.34 21.03 1.88
N ALA A 239 -29.81 20.01 1.16
CA ALA A 239 -31.01 20.07 0.33
C ALA A 239 -32.12 19.24 0.98
N ALA A 240 -33.28 19.84 1.21
CA ALA A 240 -34.34 19.20 1.98
C ALA A 240 -35.75 19.41 1.43
N ALA A 241 -36.56 18.36 1.56
CA ALA A 241 -38.00 18.35 1.22
C ALA A 241 -38.33 18.92 -0.17
N GLY A 242 -37.53 18.59 -1.18
CA GLY A 242 -37.67 19.02 -2.58
C GLY A 242 -36.72 20.14 -3.01
N GLY A 243 -35.83 20.59 -2.11
CA GLY A 243 -34.82 21.60 -2.42
C GLY A 243 -33.75 21.08 -3.38
N ILE A 244 -33.27 21.95 -4.27
CA ILE A 244 -32.23 21.61 -5.25
C ILE A 244 -31.02 22.51 -5.06
N VAL A 245 -29.83 21.92 -5.03
CA VAL A 245 -28.54 22.63 -5.10
C VAL A 245 -27.71 22.04 -6.24
N ASP A 246 -27.33 22.87 -7.21
CA ASP A 246 -26.52 22.49 -8.37
C ASP A 246 -25.21 23.28 -8.37
N VAL A 247 -24.11 22.60 -8.11
CA VAL A 247 -22.75 23.13 -8.27
C VAL A 247 -22.22 22.64 -9.61
N GLN A 248 -22.14 23.54 -10.59
CA GLN A 248 -21.88 23.17 -11.98
C GLN A 248 -20.41 22.90 -12.28
N LYS A 249 -19.49 23.57 -11.56
CA LYS A 249 -18.03 23.35 -11.65
C LYS A 249 -17.46 22.78 -10.35
N GLY A 250 -16.36 23.33 -9.84
CA GLY A 250 -15.63 22.79 -8.70
C GLY A 250 -16.31 23.06 -7.36
N LEU A 251 -16.07 22.15 -6.41
CA LEU A 251 -16.46 22.31 -5.01
C LEU A 251 -15.23 22.09 -4.14
N LEU A 252 -14.85 23.10 -3.36
CA LEU A 252 -13.73 23.04 -2.42
C LEU A 252 -14.25 23.16 -0.98
N MET A 253 -14.04 22.11 -0.20
CA MET A 253 -14.48 21.93 1.17
C MET A 253 -13.45 21.09 1.94
N THR A 254 -12.32 21.73 2.30
CA THR A 254 -11.10 21.00 2.71
C THR A 254 -10.61 21.31 4.12
N ASP A 255 -11.07 22.41 4.70
CA ASP A 255 -10.67 22.94 6.01
C ASP A 255 -11.75 22.75 7.09
N ASN A 256 -12.71 21.85 6.86
CA ASN A 256 -13.85 21.66 7.75
C ASN A 256 -13.44 21.10 9.12
N SER A 257 -13.98 21.67 10.20
CA SER A 257 -13.72 21.28 11.59
C SER A 257 -14.60 20.11 12.07
N ASP A 258 -14.54 18.98 11.36
CA ASP A 258 -15.37 17.77 11.61
C ASP A 258 -16.88 18.02 11.41
N PRO A 259 -17.33 18.20 10.15
CA PRO A 259 -18.73 18.47 9.88
C PRO A 259 -19.58 17.22 10.14
N THR A 260 -20.80 17.41 10.65
CA THR A 260 -21.77 16.31 10.74
C THR A 260 -22.11 15.78 9.34
N TRP A 261 -22.23 16.68 8.37
CA TRP A 261 -22.35 16.34 6.95
C TRP A 261 -21.63 17.39 6.11
N SER A 262 -20.70 17.01 5.25
CA SER A 262 -20.28 17.92 4.20
C SER A 262 -21.41 18.18 3.21
N LEU A 263 -22.09 17.10 2.80
CA LEU A 263 -23.22 17.14 1.87
C LEU A 263 -24.35 16.24 2.36
N LEU A 264 -25.56 16.77 2.48
CA LEU A 264 -26.74 16.01 2.86
C LEU A 264 -27.96 16.38 2.01
N SER A 265 -28.48 15.40 1.29
CA SER A 265 -29.78 15.51 0.61
C SER A 265 -30.83 14.70 1.39
N ARG A 266 -31.98 15.29 1.76
CA ARG A 266 -32.98 14.56 2.56
C ARG A 266 -34.44 14.86 2.23
N GLY A 267 -35.23 13.80 2.12
CA GLY A 267 -36.64 13.87 1.76
C GLY A 267 -36.85 13.94 0.25
N ALA A 268 -37.96 13.36 -0.19
CA ALA A 268 -38.24 13.10 -1.59
C ALA A 268 -38.04 14.33 -2.49
N ASN A 269 -37.48 14.10 -3.67
CA ASN A 269 -37.17 15.09 -4.70
C ASN A 269 -36.08 16.11 -4.33
N SER A 270 -35.44 15.98 -3.16
CA SER A 270 -34.26 16.82 -2.85
C SER A 270 -33.07 16.36 -3.67
N LEU A 271 -32.29 17.31 -4.20
CA LEU A 271 -31.19 17.03 -5.10
C LEU A 271 -29.97 17.88 -4.77
N ILE A 272 -28.81 17.24 -4.69
CA ILE A 272 -27.51 17.90 -4.76
C ILE A 272 -26.77 17.35 -5.97
N ASN A 273 -26.37 18.22 -6.89
CA ASN A 273 -25.45 17.90 -7.97
C ASN A 273 -24.12 18.61 -7.72
N VAL A 274 -23.01 17.88 -7.85
CA VAL A 274 -21.66 18.44 -7.75
C VAL A 274 -20.88 18.16 -9.03
N ASN A 275 -20.35 19.23 -9.62
CA ASN A 275 -19.60 19.24 -10.87
C ASN A 275 -20.40 18.72 -12.07
N SER A 276 -21.65 19.19 -12.22
CA SER A 276 -22.57 18.72 -13.26
C SER A 276 -22.15 19.07 -14.69
N LEU A 277 -21.22 20.02 -14.89
CA LEU A 277 -20.60 20.29 -16.19
C LEU A 277 -19.29 19.52 -16.40
N GLU A 278 -18.82 18.76 -15.42
CA GLU A 278 -17.59 17.95 -15.51
C GLU A 278 -16.34 18.77 -15.89
N THR A 279 -16.24 20.01 -15.43
CA THR A 279 -15.11 20.91 -15.77
C THR A 279 -14.32 21.38 -14.56
N GLY A 280 -14.83 21.18 -13.35
CA GLY A 280 -14.22 21.64 -12.10
C GLY A 280 -13.44 20.57 -11.35
N THR A 281 -12.70 21.02 -10.33
CA THR A 281 -12.04 20.15 -9.35
C THR A 281 -12.91 20.05 -8.09
N VAL A 282 -13.10 18.84 -7.60
CA VAL A 282 -13.93 18.54 -6.41
C VAL A 282 -13.04 18.01 -5.30
N GLN A 283 -12.97 18.73 -4.18
CA GLN A 283 -12.19 18.37 -3.01
C GLN A 283 -13.07 18.51 -1.77
N VAL A 284 -13.52 17.38 -1.24
CA VAL A 284 -14.46 17.34 -0.11
C VAL A 284 -13.92 16.47 1.00
N VAL A 285 -13.88 17.02 2.22
CA VAL A 285 -13.53 16.32 3.46
C VAL A 285 -14.74 16.34 4.39
N GLY A 286 -15.15 15.18 4.89
CA GLY A 286 -16.31 15.00 5.77
C GLY A 286 -17.44 14.21 5.10
N ASP A 287 -18.29 13.61 5.93
CA ASP A 287 -19.27 12.61 5.50
C ASP A 287 -20.34 13.16 4.54
N ILE A 288 -20.82 12.29 3.66
CA ILE A 288 -21.83 12.63 2.64
C ILE A 288 -22.99 11.64 2.68
N GLY A 289 -24.18 12.06 2.28
CA GLY A 289 -25.28 11.11 2.18
C GLY A 289 -26.59 11.63 1.63
N ALA A 290 -27.48 10.68 1.41
CA ALA A 290 -28.84 10.92 0.98
C ALA A 290 -29.84 10.11 1.83
N ILE A 291 -31.00 10.72 2.12
CA ILE A 291 -32.03 10.12 2.98
C ILE A 291 -33.42 10.26 2.33
N ASN A 292 -34.25 9.23 2.39
CA ASN A 292 -35.67 9.26 2.00
C ASN A 292 -35.91 9.72 0.56
N ASP A 293 -35.48 8.95 -0.45
CA ASP A 293 -35.64 9.26 -1.89
C ASP A 293 -35.01 10.58 -2.35
N ALA A 294 -34.13 11.16 -1.54
CA ALA A 294 -33.31 12.28 -1.94
C ALA A 294 -32.12 11.80 -2.78
N THR A 295 -31.55 12.66 -3.60
CA THR A 295 -30.42 12.32 -4.48
C THR A 295 -29.21 13.21 -4.22
N LEU A 296 -28.03 12.61 -4.20
CA LEU A 296 -26.72 13.25 -4.24
C LEU A 296 -25.93 12.66 -5.42
N ASN A 297 -25.58 13.48 -6.40
CA ASN A 297 -24.72 13.10 -7.52
C ASN A 297 -23.40 13.87 -7.42
N MET A 298 -22.27 13.16 -7.52
CA MET A 298 -20.95 13.78 -7.51
C MET A 298 -20.07 13.25 -8.64
N VAL A 299 -19.48 14.17 -9.41
CA VAL A 299 -18.51 13.84 -10.46
C VAL A 299 -17.11 14.35 -10.08
N LEU A 300 -16.18 13.43 -9.86
CA LEU A 300 -14.78 13.70 -9.57
C LEU A 300 -13.94 13.19 -10.75
N ASN A 301 -13.53 14.08 -11.64
CA ASN A 301 -13.05 13.69 -12.97
C ASN A 301 -11.63 14.16 -13.32
N ASN A 302 -10.77 14.37 -12.32
CA ASN A 302 -9.37 14.68 -12.52
C ASN A 302 -8.52 14.29 -11.31
N ALA A 303 -7.21 14.17 -11.51
CA ALA A 303 -6.26 13.71 -10.49
C ALA A 303 -6.13 14.63 -9.25
N ASN A 304 -6.62 15.87 -9.32
CA ASN A 304 -6.65 16.77 -8.17
C ASN A 304 -7.95 16.65 -7.37
N SER A 305 -8.95 15.93 -7.88
CA SER A 305 -10.23 15.72 -7.20
C SER A 305 -10.13 14.58 -6.20
N TYR A 306 -10.63 14.81 -4.99
CA TYR A 306 -10.72 13.78 -3.96
C TYR A 306 -11.95 13.95 -3.06
N LEU A 307 -12.40 12.81 -2.55
CA LEU A 307 -13.39 12.71 -1.48
C LEU A 307 -12.73 12.00 -0.30
N THR A 308 -12.79 12.56 0.90
CA THR A 308 -12.34 11.88 2.13
C THR A 308 -13.53 11.83 3.09
N ALA A 309 -14.27 10.73 3.06
CA ALA A 309 -15.60 10.65 3.66
C ALA A 309 -16.10 9.21 3.82
N THR A 310 -17.04 9.01 4.73
CA THR A 310 -18.02 7.92 4.69
C THR A 310 -19.23 8.38 3.87
N SER A 311 -19.78 7.47 3.06
CA SER A 311 -21.02 7.72 2.31
C SER A 311 -22.20 6.95 2.92
N TYR A 312 -23.36 7.58 2.97
CA TYR A 312 -24.58 7.00 3.53
C TYR A 312 -25.77 7.08 2.56
N THR A 313 -26.40 5.93 2.30
CA THR A 313 -27.77 5.82 1.80
C THR A 313 -28.64 5.40 2.99
N ALA A 314 -29.69 6.15 3.29
CA ALA A 314 -30.54 5.83 4.45
C ALA A 314 -32.01 6.06 4.18
N THR A 315 -32.85 5.41 4.99
CA THR A 315 -34.28 5.69 5.09
C THR A 315 -34.67 5.96 6.54
N SER A 316 -35.60 6.88 6.72
CA SER A 316 -36.25 7.25 7.97
C SER A 316 -37.69 7.64 7.67
N GLY A 317 -38.59 6.65 7.74
CA GLY A 317 -40.01 6.86 7.47
C GLY A 317 -40.42 6.91 5.99
N SER A 318 -39.51 6.65 5.04
CA SER A 318 -39.83 6.37 3.62
C SER A 318 -39.75 4.86 3.30
N THR A 319 -40.32 4.46 2.16
CA THR A 319 -40.21 3.08 1.64
C THR A 319 -38.91 2.80 0.90
N SER A 320 -38.13 3.83 0.60
CA SER A 320 -36.93 3.75 -0.24
C SER A 320 -35.77 4.54 0.40
N ASN A 321 -34.54 4.05 0.19
CA ASN A 321 -33.32 4.72 0.64
C ASN A 321 -33.08 6.01 -0.14
N GLY A 322 -32.23 6.89 0.40
CA GLY A 322 -31.66 7.97 -0.41
C GLY A 322 -30.68 7.42 -1.46
N ILE A 323 -30.45 8.21 -2.50
CA ILE A 323 -29.66 7.86 -3.67
C ILE A 323 -28.33 8.62 -3.64
N VAL A 324 -27.21 7.91 -3.66
CA VAL A 324 -25.87 8.52 -3.79
C VAL A 324 -25.16 7.93 -4.99
N ASN A 325 -24.85 8.76 -5.99
CA ASN A 325 -24.15 8.35 -7.20
C ASN A 325 -22.78 9.03 -7.29
N LEU A 326 -21.74 8.22 -7.48
CA LEU A 326 -20.35 8.70 -7.59
C LEU A 326 -19.74 8.33 -8.94
N ASP A 327 -19.22 9.32 -9.66
CA ASP A 327 -18.31 9.13 -10.79
C ASP A 327 -16.90 9.53 -10.39
N LEU A 328 -15.98 8.56 -10.39
CA LEU A 328 -14.56 8.76 -10.11
C LEU A 328 -13.77 8.41 -11.37
N SER A 329 -13.21 9.42 -12.01
CA SER A 329 -12.47 9.26 -13.25
C SER A 329 -11.14 10.01 -13.29
N ARG A 330 -10.26 9.58 -14.21
CA ARG A 330 -9.01 10.29 -14.56
C ARG A 330 -8.09 10.54 -13.34
N GLY A 331 -7.96 9.55 -12.47
CA GLY A 331 -7.09 9.57 -11.30
C GLY A 331 -7.70 10.18 -10.03
N ALA A 332 -8.99 10.52 -10.03
CA ALA A 332 -9.68 10.95 -8.83
C ALA A 332 -9.68 9.87 -7.74
N VAL A 333 -9.66 10.30 -6.46
CA VAL A 333 -9.53 9.39 -5.32
C VAL A 333 -10.65 9.59 -4.32
N TRP A 334 -11.33 8.51 -3.96
CA TRP A 334 -12.14 8.46 -2.74
C TRP A 334 -11.35 7.75 -1.63
N ASN A 335 -10.92 8.51 -0.62
CA ASN A 335 -10.40 7.98 0.64
C ASN A 335 -11.56 7.64 1.57
N MET A 336 -11.94 6.37 1.60
CA MET A 336 -13.09 5.90 2.37
C MET A 336 -12.71 5.74 3.85
N THR A 337 -13.29 6.59 4.70
CA THR A 337 -12.97 6.67 6.14
C THR A 337 -13.75 5.66 6.99
N GLY A 338 -14.89 5.17 6.52
CA GLY A 338 -15.73 4.17 7.18
C GLY A 338 -16.48 3.29 6.18
N SER A 339 -17.16 2.24 6.67
CA SER A 339 -18.04 1.44 5.80
C SER A 339 -19.12 2.32 5.18
N SER A 340 -19.25 2.25 3.86
CA SER A 340 -20.01 3.23 3.08
C SER A 340 -21.06 2.55 2.21
N HIS A 341 -22.14 3.27 1.94
CA HIS A 341 -23.18 2.88 1.00
C HIS A 341 -23.30 3.92 -0.11
N VAL A 342 -23.47 3.43 -1.33
CA VAL A 342 -23.78 4.21 -2.53
C VAL A 342 -24.83 3.46 -3.34
N THR A 343 -25.56 4.17 -4.19
CA THR A 343 -26.50 3.57 -5.13
C THR A 343 -25.73 3.07 -6.34
N ASP A 344 -25.18 3.97 -7.15
CA ASP A 344 -24.33 3.60 -8.29
C ASP A 344 -22.92 4.20 -8.14
N ILE A 345 -21.92 3.47 -8.63
CA ILE A 345 -20.54 3.97 -8.72
C ILE A 345 -19.92 3.65 -10.07
N SER A 346 -19.29 4.66 -10.67
CA SER A 346 -18.49 4.56 -11.89
C SER A 346 -17.02 4.83 -11.59
N LEU A 347 -16.15 3.88 -11.94
CA LEU A 347 -14.70 3.98 -11.80
C LEU A 347 -14.04 3.94 -13.18
N ASP A 348 -13.73 5.09 -13.78
CA ASP A 348 -12.98 5.18 -15.06
C ASP A 348 -11.57 5.72 -14.83
N GLY A 349 -10.66 4.85 -14.39
CA GLY A 349 -9.34 5.24 -13.91
C GLY A 349 -9.35 6.00 -12.57
N GLY A 350 -10.49 6.02 -11.86
CA GLY A 350 -10.60 6.46 -10.47
C GLY A 350 -10.12 5.42 -9.46
N ILE A 351 -9.98 5.84 -8.21
CA ILE A 351 -9.47 5.00 -7.11
C ILE A 351 -10.42 5.07 -5.91
N VAL A 352 -10.89 3.91 -5.44
CA VAL A 352 -11.45 3.79 -4.09
C VAL A 352 -10.35 3.27 -3.18
N ASN A 353 -9.93 4.11 -2.24
CA ASN A 353 -8.89 3.83 -1.27
C ASN A 353 -9.53 3.58 0.09
N TYR A 354 -9.64 2.31 0.48
CA TYR A 354 -10.11 1.93 1.80
C TYR A 354 -9.01 2.32 2.79
N LEU A 355 -9.27 3.33 3.63
CA LEU A 355 -8.25 3.74 4.59
C LEU A 355 -7.98 2.59 5.58
N PRO A 356 -6.71 2.36 5.97
CA PRO A 356 -6.34 1.26 6.85
C PRO A 356 -7.21 1.20 8.12
N PRO A 357 -7.49 0.00 8.65
CA PRO A 357 -8.19 -0.13 9.92
C PRO A 357 -7.45 0.64 11.02
N GLU A 358 -8.19 1.36 11.86
CA GLU A 358 -7.64 2.00 13.05
C GLU A 358 -7.25 0.94 14.09
N SER A 359 -6.80 1.35 15.28
CA SER A 359 -6.37 0.42 16.35
C SER A 359 -7.43 -0.61 16.77
N ASN A 360 -8.70 -0.41 16.39
CA ASN A 360 -9.80 -1.35 16.62
C ASN A 360 -9.81 -2.55 15.65
N GLY A 361 -9.00 -2.54 14.58
CA GLY A 361 -8.91 -3.63 13.61
C GLY A 361 -10.13 -3.77 12.69
N LEU A 362 -10.99 -2.75 12.58
CA LEU A 362 -12.21 -2.81 11.77
C LEU A 362 -11.94 -2.54 10.29
N PHE A 363 -12.07 -3.59 9.49
CA PHE A 363 -12.11 -3.52 8.04
C PHE A 363 -13.44 -2.93 7.56
N LYS A 364 -13.44 -2.34 6.38
CA LYS A 364 -14.53 -1.55 5.84
C LYS A 364 -15.21 -2.26 4.68
N THR A 365 -16.52 -2.05 4.59
CA THR A 365 -17.34 -2.54 3.49
C THR A 365 -17.84 -1.36 2.67
N LEU A 366 -17.67 -1.43 1.34
CA LEU A 366 -18.41 -0.59 0.41
C LEU A 366 -19.59 -1.39 -0.12
N THR A 367 -20.81 -0.93 0.14
CA THR A 367 -22.04 -1.50 -0.42
C THR A 367 -22.53 -0.62 -1.56
N VAL A 368 -22.71 -1.23 -2.73
CA VAL A 368 -23.29 -0.60 -3.93
C VAL A 368 -24.68 -1.22 -4.11
N GLU A 369 -25.73 -0.46 -3.80
CA GLU A 369 -27.13 -0.93 -3.84
C GLU A 369 -27.63 -1.15 -5.28
N GLY A 370 -27.07 -0.41 -6.23
CA GLY A 370 -27.30 -0.52 -7.67
C GLY A 370 -26.10 -1.15 -8.37
N ASN A 371 -25.59 -0.50 -9.41
CA ASN A 371 -24.58 -1.05 -10.29
C ASN A 371 -23.17 -0.51 -10.03
N PHE A 372 -22.19 -1.37 -10.23
CA PHE A 372 -20.77 -1.05 -10.18
C PHE A 372 -20.17 -1.08 -11.59
N TYR A 373 -19.81 0.09 -12.11
CA TYR A 373 -19.16 0.25 -13.42
C TYR A 373 -17.65 0.35 -13.22
N GLY A 374 -16.92 -0.74 -13.47
CA GLY A 374 -15.49 -0.85 -13.28
C GLY A 374 -14.63 -0.25 -14.40
N GLY A 375 -13.33 -0.14 -14.15
CA GLY A 375 -12.36 0.57 -15.00
C GLY A 375 -11.24 1.27 -14.20
N GLY A 376 -11.36 1.31 -12.87
CA GLY A 376 -10.41 1.92 -11.94
C GLY A 376 -9.73 0.92 -11.01
N THR A 377 -9.34 1.38 -9.82
CA THR A 377 -8.62 0.57 -8.81
C THR A 377 -9.33 0.59 -7.46
N LEU A 378 -9.48 -0.58 -6.84
CA LEU A 378 -9.81 -0.74 -5.43
C LEU A 378 -8.52 -1.01 -4.65
N LYS A 379 -8.22 -0.17 -3.65
CA LYS A 379 -7.12 -0.41 -2.70
C LYS A 379 -7.71 -0.89 -1.39
N MET A 380 -7.57 -2.18 -1.14
CA MET A 380 -8.15 -2.88 0.01
C MET A 380 -7.07 -3.25 1.02
N ASN A 381 -7.46 -3.36 2.28
CA ASN A 381 -6.65 -3.89 3.35
C ASN A 381 -7.14 -5.30 3.68
N THR A 382 -6.20 -6.22 3.93
CA THR A 382 -6.52 -7.60 4.30
C THR A 382 -5.49 -8.11 5.29
N THR A 383 -5.90 -8.81 6.35
CA THR A 383 -4.97 -9.64 7.13
C THR A 383 -4.78 -10.95 6.37
N LEU A 384 -3.81 -11.02 5.44
CA LEU A 384 -3.65 -12.18 4.55
C LEU A 384 -3.38 -13.48 5.33
N GLY A 385 -4.36 -14.39 5.30
CA GLY A 385 -4.36 -15.67 6.02
C GLY A 385 -5.18 -16.73 5.27
N GLY A 386 -6.03 -17.45 6.00
CA GLY A 386 -6.96 -18.46 5.45
C GLY A 386 -8.31 -17.86 5.11
N ASP A 387 -9.32 -18.68 4.79
CA ASP A 387 -10.62 -18.22 4.27
C ASP A 387 -11.33 -17.18 5.15
N ASP A 388 -11.29 -17.34 6.47
CA ASP A 388 -11.96 -16.45 7.44
C ASP A 388 -11.17 -15.17 7.76
N SER A 389 -10.19 -14.82 6.92
CA SER A 389 -9.35 -13.65 7.16
C SER A 389 -10.15 -12.34 7.11
N PRO A 390 -10.01 -11.45 8.11
CA PRO A 390 -10.56 -10.11 8.03
C PRO A 390 -10.04 -9.35 6.82
N THR A 391 -10.94 -8.74 6.05
CA THR A 391 -10.63 -7.99 4.85
C THR A 391 -11.63 -6.86 4.63
N ASP A 392 -11.18 -5.81 3.97
CA ASP A 392 -12.08 -4.88 3.31
C ASP A 392 -12.87 -5.61 2.22
N LYS A 393 -14.12 -5.20 2.00
CA LYS A 393 -15.04 -5.88 1.09
C LYS A 393 -15.78 -4.88 0.19
N LEU A 394 -16.02 -5.28 -1.05
CA LEU A 394 -17.00 -4.67 -1.95
C LEU A 394 -18.23 -5.59 -2.04
N ILE A 395 -19.41 -5.05 -1.76
CA ILE A 395 -20.69 -5.74 -1.97
C ILE A 395 -21.46 -4.98 -3.06
N VAL A 396 -21.93 -5.69 -4.08
CA VAL A 396 -22.74 -5.11 -5.17
C VAL A 396 -24.07 -5.85 -5.22
N GLU A 397 -25.16 -5.14 -4.93
CA GLU A 397 -26.52 -5.70 -4.93
C GLU A 397 -27.09 -5.80 -6.35
N GLY A 398 -26.70 -4.90 -7.25
CA GLY A 398 -27.00 -4.95 -8.68
C GLY A 398 -25.89 -5.61 -9.52
N ASP A 399 -25.70 -5.08 -10.73
CA ASP A 399 -24.81 -5.66 -11.74
C ASP A 399 -23.40 -5.04 -11.68
N THR A 400 -22.41 -5.82 -12.09
CA THR A 400 -21.02 -5.36 -12.28
C THR A 400 -20.64 -5.36 -13.75
N SER A 401 -19.82 -4.38 -14.16
CA SER A 401 -19.24 -4.34 -15.52
C SER A 401 -17.81 -3.77 -15.49
N GLY A 402 -17.12 -3.81 -16.63
CA GLY A 402 -15.77 -3.24 -16.78
C GLY A 402 -14.64 -4.09 -16.16
N HIS A 403 -13.44 -3.51 -16.11
CA HIS A 403 -12.23 -4.17 -15.59
C HIS A 403 -11.62 -3.38 -14.45
N THR A 404 -11.59 -3.95 -13.26
CA THR A 404 -11.14 -3.27 -12.04
C THR A 404 -9.88 -3.93 -11.50
N LEU A 405 -8.89 -3.10 -11.16
CA LEU A 405 -7.68 -3.55 -10.49
C LEU A 405 -7.87 -3.60 -8.97
N VAL A 406 -7.36 -4.63 -8.32
CA VAL A 406 -7.38 -4.81 -6.86
C VAL A 406 -5.95 -4.75 -6.34
N ALA A 407 -5.64 -3.73 -5.56
CA ALA A 407 -4.41 -3.65 -4.80
C ALA A 407 -4.71 -4.03 -3.34
N VAL A 408 -3.92 -4.95 -2.77
CA VAL A 408 -4.11 -5.41 -1.40
C VAL A 408 -2.94 -4.97 -0.54
N ASN A 409 -3.23 -4.30 0.56
CA ASN A 409 -2.30 -3.99 1.63
C ASN A 409 -2.42 -5.03 2.74
N ASN A 410 -1.33 -5.74 3.05
CA ASN A 410 -1.34 -6.77 4.09
C ASN A 410 -1.25 -6.13 5.49
N ILE A 411 -2.30 -6.25 6.29
CA ILE A 411 -2.35 -5.76 7.67
C ILE A 411 -2.06 -6.90 8.63
N GLY A 412 -0.77 -7.17 8.87
CA GLY A 412 -0.31 -8.13 9.88
C GLY A 412 -0.62 -9.61 9.58
N GLY A 413 -1.03 -9.95 8.35
CA GLY A 413 -1.24 -11.33 7.94
C GLY A 413 0.07 -12.07 7.72
N THR A 414 0.18 -13.29 8.26
CA THR A 414 1.36 -14.16 8.13
C THR A 414 1.26 -15.18 6.99
N GLY A 415 0.15 -15.15 6.26
CA GLY A 415 -0.21 -16.15 5.26
C GLY A 415 -0.71 -17.45 5.89
N SER A 416 -1.75 -18.03 5.30
CA SER A 416 -2.23 -19.37 5.64
C SER A 416 -2.93 -19.98 4.43
N GLN A 417 -3.19 -21.27 4.47
CA GLN A 417 -3.86 -21.96 3.37
C GLN A 417 -5.29 -21.45 3.22
N THR A 418 -5.66 -21.14 1.98
CA THR A 418 -7.05 -20.92 1.57
C THR A 418 -7.63 -22.19 0.96
N VAL A 419 -8.86 -22.53 1.32
CA VAL A 419 -9.63 -23.61 0.68
C VAL A 419 -10.63 -22.97 -0.26
N ASN A 420 -11.48 -22.11 0.27
CA ASN A 420 -12.46 -21.32 -0.48
C ASN A 420 -11.90 -19.95 -0.92
N GLY A 421 -10.91 -19.41 -0.22
CA GLY A 421 -10.37 -18.07 -0.45
C GLY A 421 -10.97 -17.02 0.47
N ILE A 422 -10.28 -15.89 0.58
CA ILE A 422 -10.74 -14.71 1.33
C ILE A 422 -11.65 -13.90 0.42
N GLU A 423 -12.93 -13.79 0.74
CA GLU A 423 -13.91 -13.10 -0.10
C GLU A 423 -13.73 -11.58 -0.05
N ILE A 424 -13.43 -10.96 -1.19
CA ILE A 424 -13.18 -9.52 -1.31
C ILE A 424 -14.24 -8.78 -2.12
N VAL A 425 -14.95 -9.49 -3.01
CA VAL A 425 -16.07 -8.94 -3.78
C VAL A 425 -17.23 -9.91 -3.78
N GLU A 426 -18.39 -9.42 -3.41
CA GLU A 426 -19.66 -10.15 -3.38
C GLU A 426 -20.64 -9.48 -4.33
N VAL A 427 -21.24 -10.25 -5.25
CA VAL A 427 -22.14 -9.72 -6.29
C VAL A 427 -23.44 -10.52 -6.31
N TYR A 428 -24.56 -9.82 -6.12
CA TYR A 428 -25.90 -10.40 -6.14
C TYR A 428 -26.56 -10.39 -7.52
N GLY A 429 -26.29 -9.37 -8.34
CA GLY A 429 -26.77 -9.28 -9.73
C GLY A 429 -25.86 -9.98 -10.75
N ASP A 430 -25.88 -9.52 -11.99
CA ASP A 430 -25.01 -10.06 -13.05
C ASP A 430 -23.55 -9.67 -12.82
N SER A 431 -22.69 -10.68 -12.71
CA SER A 431 -21.27 -10.52 -12.43
C SER A 431 -20.46 -10.40 -13.74
N ALA A 432 -20.86 -9.50 -14.64
CA ALA A 432 -20.18 -9.34 -15.94
C ALA A 432 -18.83 -8.60 -15.83
N GLY A 433 -18.61 -7.85 -14.75
CA GLY A 433 -17.34 -7.18 -14.44
C GLY A 433 -16.22 -8.16 -14.09
N THR A 434 -14.98 -7.70 -14.24
CA THR A 434 -13.78 -8.48 -13.91
C THR A 434 -12.91 -7.76 -12.89
N PHE A 435 -12.30 -8.53 -11.98
CA PHE A 435 -11.35 -8.04 -10.99
C PHE A 435 -10.01 -8.74 -11.18
N ALA A 436 -8.92 -7.99 -11.21
CA ALA A 436 -7.58 -8.54 -11.35
C ALA A 436 -6.61 -7.83 -10.41
N LYS A 437 -5.56 -8.54 -9.98
CA LYS A 437 -4.55 -7.95 -9.11
C LYS A 437 -3.82 -6.79 -9.79
N ALA A 438 -3.68 -5.67 -9.07
CA ALA A 438 -2.89 -4.51 -9.49
C ALA A 438 -1.37 -4.78 -9.43
N GLY A 439 -0.97 -5.72 -8.59
CA GLY A 439 0.41 -6.13 -8.34
C GLY A 439 0.46 -7.49 -7.64
N ARG A 440 1.64 -7.95 -7.23
CA ARG A 440 1.75 -9.20 -6.45
C ARG A 440 1.21 -8.99 -5.04
N ILE A 441 0.45 -9.97 -4.57
CA ILE A 441 -0.15 -10.00 -3.23
C ILE A 441 0.53 -11.15 -2.49
N VAL A 442 1.32 -10.85 -1.47
CA VAL A 442 2.16 -11.84 -0.77
C VAL A 442 2.02 -11.72 0.74
N ALA A 443 2.05 -12.87 1.42
CA ALA A 443 2.20 -12.97 2.87
C ALA A 443 2.87 -14.30 3.23
N GLY A 444 3.82 -14.28 4.16
CA GLY A 444 4.62 -15.45 4.48
C GLY A 444 5.31 -16.02 3.23
N ALA A 445 5.18 -17.34 3.06
CA ALA A 445 5.72 -18.07 1.92
C ALA A 445 4.79 -18.13 0.69
N TYR A 446 3.64 -17.46 0.71
CA TYR A 446 2.59 -17.62 -0.31
C TYR A 446 2.41 -16.40 -1.23
N ASP A 447 2.08 -16.67 -2.49
CA ASP A 447 1.46 -15.72 -3.42
C ASP A 447 -0.07 -15.93 -3.40
N TYR A 448 -0.82 -14.84 -3.32
CA TYR A 448 -2.28 -14.82 -3.47
C TYR A 448 -2.65 -14.28 -4.85
N ASP A 449 -3.70 -14.85 -5.44
CA ASP A 449 -4.31 -14.41 -6.69
C ASP A 449 -5.78 -14.01 -6.49
N VAL A 450 -6.29 -13.18 -7.39
CA VAL A 450 -7.71 -12.77 -7.42
C VAL A 450 -8.45 -13.70 -8.37
N VAL A 451 -9.33 -14.54 -7.82
CA VAL A 451 -10.02 -15.59 -8.55
C VAL A 451 -11.52 -15.46 -8.40
N LYS A 452 -12.25 -15.57 -9.52
CA LYS A 452 -13.70 -15.61 -9.54
C LYS A 452 -14.20 -17.01 -9.17
N LYS A 453 -15.15 -17.11 -8.25
CA LYS A 453 -15.88 -18.35 -7.93
C LYS A 453 -17.37 -18.05 -7.89
N GLY A 454 -18.14 -18.62 -8.81
CA GLY A 454 -19.53 -18.23 -9.03
C GLY A 454 -19.62 -16.76 -9.47
N SER A 455 -20.39 -15.95 -8.74
CA SER A 455 -20.51 -14.49 -8.97
C SER A 455 -19.49 -13.65 -8.18
N ASN A 456 -18.81 -14.26 -7.20
CA ASN A 456 -17.98 -13.56 -6.22
C ASN A 456 -16.48 -13.71 -6.52
N TRP A 457 -15.66 -12.88 -5.88
CA TRP A 457 -14.21 -12.84 -6.09
C TRP A 457 -13.45 -12.99 -4.78
N TYR A 458 -12.40 -13.81 -4.83
CA TYR A 458 -11.66 -14.25 -3.66
C TYR A 458 -10.17 -14.06 -3.86
N LEU A 459 -9.45 -13.79 -2.77
CA LEU A 459 -8.01 -13.99 -2.70
C LEU A 459 -7.72 -15.45 -2.37
N THR A 460 -6.96 -16.12 -3.23
CA THR A 460 -6.60 -17.53 -3.04
C THR A 460 -5.12 -17.74 -3.23
N ASN A 461 -4.51 -18.58 -2.40
CA ASN A 461 -3.16 -19.09 -2.59
C ASN A 461 -3.14 -20.57 -3.01
N THR A 462 -4.24 -21.07 -3.58
CA THR A 462 -4.41 -22.46 -3.98
C THR A 462 -4.68 -22.51 -5.47
N PHE A 463 -3.83 -23.21 -6.21
CA PHE A 463 -4.00 -23.43 -7.63
C PHE A 463 -4.81 -24.72 -7.83
N ILE A 464 -5.99 -24.59 -8.45
CA ILE A 464 -6.82 -25.74 -8.79
C ILE A 464 -6.44 -26.15 -10.22
N THR A 465 -5.80 -27.31 -10.37
CA THR A 465 -5.66 -27.95 -11.69
C THR A 465 -6.98 -28.60 -12.06
N ASP A 466 -7.51 -28.32 -13.26
CA ASP A 466 -8.66 -29.06 -13.78
C ASP A 466 -8.39 -30.58 -13.72
N PRO A 467 -9.36 -31.41 -13.29
CA PRO A 467 -9.15 -32.84 -13.21
C PRO A 467 -8.82 -33.38 -14.61
N VAL A 468 -7.68 -34.08 -14.71
CA VAL A 468 -7.35 -34.88 -15.90
C VAL A 468 -8.46 -35.91 -16.07
N PRO A 469 -9.13 -36.01 -17.24
CA PRO A 469 -10.18 -37.01 -17.43
C PRO A 469 -9.59 -38.41 -17.20
N GLU A 470 -10.12 -39.11 -16.20
CA GLU A 470 -9.80 -40.52 -15.96
C GLU A 470 -10.17 -41.34 -17.20
N PRO A 471 -9.34 -42.33 -17.61
CA PRO A 471 -9.70 -43.25 -18.67
C PRO A 471 -10.93 -44.07 -18.26
N GLU A 472 -11.96 -44.10 -19.11
CA GLU A 472 -13.21 -44.85 -18.86
C GLU A 472 -12.95 -46.31 -18.49
N PRO A 473 -13.37 -46.79 -17.29
CA PRO A 473 -13.37 -48.20 -16.97
C PRO A 473 -14.60 -48.90 -17.60
N THR A 474 -14.39 -50.10 -18.11
CA THR A 474 -15.44 -51.02 -18.60
C THR A 474 -16.40 -51.44 -17.47
N PRO A 475 -17.70 -51.65 -17.76
CA PRO A 475 -18.73 -51.81 -16.74
C PRO A 475 -18.74 -53.19 -16.07
N ASP A 476 -18.79 -53.20 -14.74
CA ASP A 476 -19.32 -54.27 -13.88
C ASP A 476 -20.08 -53.59 -12.70
N PRO A 477 -21.04 -54.26 -12.02
CA PRO A 477 -22.12 -53.61 -11.28
C PRO A 477 -21.73 -53.02 -9.90
N ASP A 478 -22.40 -51.90 -9.57
CA ASP A 478 -22.21 -50.96 -8.45
C ASP A 478 -21.98 -51.54 -7.04
N PRO A 479 -20.94 -51.07 -6.33
CA PRO A 479 -21.05 -50.57 -4.97
C PRO A 479 -21.36 -49.07 -4.96
N THR A 480 -22.14 -48.62 -3.96
CA THR A 480 -22.45 -47.21 -3.67
C THR A 480 -21.23 -46.30 -3.81
N PRO A 481 -21.33 -45.15 -4.52
CA PRO A 481 -20.19 -44.26 -4.68
C PRO A 481 -19.86 -43.61 -3.33
N ASP A 482 -18.65 -43.89 -2.84
CA ASP A 482 -18.01 -43.03 -1.85
C ASP A 482 -17.92 -41.60 -2.41
N PRO A 483 -18.08 -40.55 -1.59
CA PRO A 483 -17.88 -39.19 -2.04
C PRO A 483 -16.46 -39.05 -2.60
N THR A 484 -16.36 -38.63 -3.86
CA THR A 484 -15.09 -38.30 -4.50
C THR A 484 -14.34 -37.26 -3.66
N PRO A 485 -13.09 -37.50 -3.26
CA PRO A 485 -12.26 -36.47 -2.64
C PRO A 485 -12.15 -35.29 -3.60
N GLN A 486 -12.61 -34.12 -3.17
CA GLN A 486 -12.35 -32.88 -3.89
C GLN A 486 -10.83 -32.71 -3.98
N PRO A 487 -10.24 -32.46 -5.18
CA PRO A 487 -8.80 -32.33 -5.29
C PRO A 487 -8.33 -31.18 -4.40
N GLU A 488 -7.50 -31.49 -3.40
CA GLU A 488 -6.77 -30.48 -2.63
C GLU A 488 -5.86 -29.74 -3.62
N GLY A 489 -6.21 -28.51 -3.98
CA GLY A 489 -5.41 -27.71 -4.90
C GLY A 489 -3.99 -27.49 -4.37
N GLU A 490 -3.03 -27.35 -5.27
CA GLU A 490 -1.64 -27.16 -4.91
C GLU A 490 -1.42 -25.74 -4.35
N LYS A 491 -0.74 -25.63 -3.21
CA LYS A 491 -0.43 -24.35 -2.54
C LYS A 491 0.50 -23.52 -3.41
N THR A 492 0.36 -22.21 -3.43
CA THR A 492 1.13 -21.35 -4.31
C THR A 492 2.30 -20.71 -3.58
N TYR A 493 3.50 -21.28 -3.72
CA TYR A 493 4.71 -20.76 -3.06
C TYR A 493 5.40 -19.67 -3.87
N ARG A 494 5.85 -18.64 -3.15
CA ARG A 494 6.58 -17.52 -3.75
C ARG A 494 8.06 -17.85 -3.96
N PRO A 495 8.67 -17.47 -5.11
CA PRO A 495 10.03 -17.87 -5.49
C PRO A 495 11.13 -17.29 -4.58
N GLU A 496 10.85 -16.25 -3.79
CA GLU A 496 11.79 -15.64 -2.84
C GLU A 496 12.33 -16.64 -1.82
N THR A 497 11.48 -17.61 -1.41
CA THR A 497 11.88 -18.73 -0.54
C THR A 497 13.12 -19.44 -1.07
N GLY A 498 13.18 -19.71 -2.38
CA GLY A 498 14.33 -20.35 -3.01
C GLY A 498 15.60 -19.49 -3.00
N SER A 499 15.45 -18.16 -3.06
CA SER A 499 16.59 -17.23 -3.03
C SER A 499 17.17 -17.13 -1.62
N TYR A 500 16.33 -17.09 -0.59
CA TYR A 500 16.77 -17.20 0.80
C TYR A 500 17.49 -18.53 1.07
N LEU A 501 16.91 -19.65 0.63
CA LEU A 501 17.55 -20.96 0.75
C LEU A 501 18.91 -21.02 0.04
N ALA A 502 19.03 -20.43 -1.15
CA ALA A 502 20.30 -20.40 -1.89
C ALA A 502 21.37 -19.58 -1.17
N ASN A 503 21.00 -18.46 -0.54
CA ASN A 503 21.93 -17.65 0.24
C ASN A 503 22.39 -18.39 1.50
N ILE A 504 21.47 -19.03 2.25
CA ILE A 504 21.78 -19.84 3.44
C ILE A 504 22.71 -21.01 3.09
N LEU A 505 22.41 -21.75 2.01
CA LEU A 505 23.25 -22.84 1.51
C LEU A 505 24.64 -22.33 1.13
N ALA A 506 24.73 -21.20 0.43
CA ALA A 506 26.00 -20.62 0.03
C ALA A 506 26.82 -20.13 1.23
N ALA A 507 26.21 -19.43 2.19
CA ALA A 507 26.87 -18.92 3.38
C ALA A 507 27.63 -20.02 4.15
N ASN A 508 27.05 -21.22 4.22
CA ASN A 508 27.62 -22.37 4.92
C ASN A 508 28.59 -23.22 4.07
N THR A 509 28.63 -23.06 2.75
CA THR A 509 29.39 -23.94 1.85
C THR A 509 30.45 -23.26 0.98
N LEU A 510 30.40 -21.93 0.82
CA LEU A 510 31.29 -21.19 -0.09
C LEU A 510 32.78 -21.37 0.26
N PHE A 511 33.12 -21.39 1.54
CA PHE A 511 34.52 -21.42 1.99
C PHE A 511 35.00 -22.78 2.49
N THR A 512 34.15 -23.81 2.43
CA THR A 512 34.49 -25.17 2.87
C THR A 512 35.74 -25.67 2.15
N THR A 513 36.67 -26.27 2.91
CA THR A 513 37.94 -26.74 2.37
C THR A 513 38.28 -28.15 2.84
N ARG A 514 39.12 -28.83 2.05
CA ARG A 514 39.77 -30.10 2.39
C ARG A 514 41.28 -29.88 2.49
N LEU A 515 41.99 -30.88 2.97
CA LEU A 515 43.46 -30.86 2.97
C LEU A 515 44.01 -30.67 1.55
N HIS A 516 43.62 -31.55 0.62
CA HIS A 516 44.10 -31.53 -0.78
C HIS A 516 43.56 -30.37 -1.61
N ASP A 517 42.54 -29.65 -1.13
CA ASP A 517 42.08 -28.43 -1.80
C ASP A 517 42.96 -27.21 -1.47
N ARG A 518 43.88 -27.38 -0.51
CA ARG A 518 44.96 -26.45 -0.14
C ARG A 518 46.32 -27.06 -0.48
N LEU A 519 46.27 -28.07 -1.36
CA LEU A 519 47.33 -28.90 -1.91
C LEU A 519 48.08 -29.78 -0.89
N GLY A 520 48.49 -29.29 0.28
CA GLY A 520 49.39 -30.04 1.15
C GLY A 520 50.78 -30.27 0.50
N GLU A 521 51.85 -30.26 1.30
CA GLU A 521 53.16 -29.80 0.84
C GLU A 521 54.12 -30.87 0.30
N THR A 522 54.86 -30.62 -0.79
CA THR A 522 56.07 -31.40 -1.16
C THR A 522 57.33 -30.93 -0.42
N GLN A 523 58.29 -31.84 -0.30
CA GLN A 523 59.45 -31.82 0.60
C GLN A 523 60.48 -30.73 0.28
N TYR A 524 61.07 -30.12 1.32
CA TYR A 524 62.42 -29.54 1.26
C TYR A 524 63.17 -29.85 2.55
N THR A 525 64.34 -30.50 2.40
CA THR A 525 65.36 -30.59 3.44
C THR A 525 66.52 -29.72 2.97
N ASP A 526 66.83 -28.63 3.68
CA ASP A 526 68.02 -27.83 3.40
C ASP A 526 69.27 -28.71 3.65
N ALA A 527 69.97 -29.07 2.58
CA ALA A 527 71.13 -29.95 2.63
C ALA A 527 72.37 -29.30 3.28
N LEU A 528 72.32 -28.01 3.67
CA LEU A 528 73.49 -27.31 4.23
C LEU A 528 73.33 -26.73 5.64
N THR A 529 72.12 -26.56 6.19
CA THR A 529 71.96 -25.80 7.47
C THR A 529 71.11 -26.46 8.56
N GLY A 530 70.21 -27.39 8.23
CA GLY A 530 69.41 -28.11 9.23
C GLY A 530 68.36 -27.29 10.00
N GLU A 531 68.12 -26.02 9.68
CA GLU A 531 67.03 -25.22 10.26
C GLU A 531 65.75 -25.29 9.39
N GLN A 532 64.65 -25.81 9.96
CA GLN A 532 63.34 -25.88 9.32
C GLN A 532 62.53 -24.60 9.55
N LYS A 533 62.50 -23.68 8.58
CA LYS A 533 61.46 -22.64 8.49
C LYS A 533 61.06 -22.43 7.04
N VAL A 534 60.03 -23.15 6.58
CA VAL A 534 59.40 -22.88 5.29
C VAL A 534 58.14 -22.06 5.54
N THR A 535 58.11 -20.85 5.01
CA THR A 535 56.86 -20.11 4.82
C THR A 535 56.34 -20.45 3.43
N SER A 536 55.06 -20.76 3.32
CA SER A 536 54.42 -21.07 2.04
C SER A 536 53.21 -20.17 1.84
N LEU A 537 52.89 -19.86 0.58
CA LEU A 537 51.68 -19.17 0.20
C LEU A 537 50.92 -20.03 -0.82
N TRP A 538 49.68 -20.37 -0.52
CA TRP A 538 48.77 -21.01 -1.45
C TRP A 538 47.61 -20.10 -1.79
N MET A 539 47.07 -20.28 -2.98
CA MET A 539 45.92 -19.56 -3.50
C MET A 539 45.08 -20.51 -4.33
N ARG A 540 43.75 -20.41 -4.23
CA ARG A 540 42.82 -21.19 -5.04
C ARG A 540 41.64 -20.36 -5.51
N HIS A 541 41.15 -20.72 -6.69
CA HIS A 541 39.98 -20.17 -7.35
C HIS A 541 38.99 -21.31 -7.60
N ILE A 542 37.72 -21.09 -7.25
CA ILE A 542 36.64 -22.08 -7.46
C ILE A 542 35.52 -21.39 -8.22
N GLY A 543 35.10 -21.99 -9.34
CA GLY A 543 33.85 -21.67 -10.02
C GLY A 543 32.86 -22.82 -9.82
N GLY A 544 31.63 -22.52 -9.44
CA GLY A 544 30.61 -23.54 -9.16
C GLY A 544 29.25 -23.21 -9.75
N HIS A 545 28.52 -24.25 -10.15
CA HIS A 545 27.12 -24.19 -10.56
C HIS A 545 26.30 -25.18 -9.74
N ASN A 546 25.30 -24.67 -9.03
CA ASN A 546 24.43 -25.47 -8.17
C ASN A 546 22.99 -25.42 -8.67
N ARG A 547 22.25 -26.52 -8.55
CA ARG A 547 20.81 -26.61 -8.82
C ARG A 547 20.12 -27.40 -7.72
N PHE A 548 18.96 -26.92 -7.29
CA PHE A 548 18.10 -27.63 -6.34
C PHE A 548 16.62 -27.27 -6.54
N ARG A 549 15.76 -28.06 -5.91
CA ARG A 549 14.33 -27.76 -5.73
C ARG A 549 14.03 -27.56 -4.24
N ASP A 550 13.00 -26.78 -3.96
CA ASP A 550 12.52 -26.57 -2.60
C ASP A 550 11.63 -27.74 -2.11
N GLY A 551 11.23 -27.66 -0.84
CA GLY A 551 10.31 -28.57 -0.16
C GLY A 551 8.96 -28.74 -0.85
N SER A 552 8.43 -27.68 -1.47
CA SER A 552 7.16 -27.75 -2.22
C SER A 552 7.29 -28.47 -3.56
N GLY A 553 8.47 -28.45 -4.18
CA GLY A 553 8.70 -28.97 -5.53
C GLY A 553 8.34 -28.00 -6.66
N GLN A 554 7.77 -26.84 -6.33
CA GLN A 554 7.36 -25.80 -7.28
C GLN A 554 8.50 -24.85 -7.63
N ILE A 555 9.46 -24.66 -6.71
CA ILE A 555 10.53 -23.70 -6.86
C ILE A 555 11.80 -24.43 -7.28
N SER A 556 12.25 -24.12 -8.50
CA SER A 556 13.56 -24.52 -8.98
C SER A 556 14.55 -23.37 -8.81
N THR A 557 15.71 -23.66 -8.22
CA THR A 557 16.76 -22.66 -8.00
C THR A 557 18.05 -23.11 -8.63
N GLN A 558 18.71 -22.17 -9.31
CA GLN A 558 20.04 -22.34 -9.86
C GLN A 558 20.96 -21.22 -9.37
N SER A 559 22.20 -21.55 -9.05
CA SER A 559 23.19 -20.62 -8.52
C SER A 559 24.51 -20.76 -9.24
N ASN A 560 25.20 -19.65 -9.45
CA ASN A 560 26.60 -19.61 -9.91
C ASN A 560 27.43 -18.91 -8.84
N ARG A 561 28.54 -19.53 -8.46
CA ARG A 561 29.44 -19.00 -7.42
C ARG A 561 30.87 -18.89 -7.90
N TYR A 562 31.56 -17.89 -7.36
CA TYR A 562 32.99 -17.74 -7.47
C TYR A 562 33.61 -17.56 -6.08
N VAL A 563 34.68 -18.29 -5.80
CA VAL A 563 35.40 -18.24 -4.53
C VAL A 563 36.88 -18.06 -4.82
N MET A 564 37.50 -17.15 -4.10
CA MET A 564 38.95 -16.97 -4.04
C MET A 564 39.38 -17.13 -2.59
N GLN A 565 40.31 -18.05 -2.34
CA GLN A 565 40.92 -18.23 -1.02
C GLN A 565 42.42 -18.24 -1.14
N LEU A 566 43.08 -17.70 -0.13
CA LEU A 566 44.52 -17.71 0.02
C LEU A 566 44.88 -18.02 1.47
N GLY A 567 46.06 -18.58 1.66
CA GLY A 567 46.57 -18.86 2.99
C GLY A 567 48.04 -19.17 2.97
N GLY A 568 48.64 -19.22 4.15
CA GLY A 568 50.05 -19.49 4.29
C GLY A 568 50.40 -20.08 5.64
N ASP A 569 51.44 -20.92 5.61
CA ASP A 569 51.95 -21.60 6.79
C ASP A 569 52.80 -20.63 7.61
N ILE A 570 52.50 -20.50 8.91
CA ILE A 570 53.15 -19.58 9.84
C ILE A 570 54.06 -20.29 10.84
N ALA A 571 53.81 -21.57 11.11
CA ALA A 571 54.61 -22.37 12.03
C ALA A 571 54.62 -23.84 11.61
N GLN A 572 55.75 -24.50 11.86
CA GLN A 572 55.95 -25.92 11.63
C GLN A 572 56.85 -26.49 12.72
N TRP A 573 56.56 -27.72 13.15
CA TRP A 573 57.40 -28.46 14.09
C TRP A 573 57.27 -29.98 13.90
N SER A 574 58.17 -30.71 14.53
CA SER A 574 58.17 -32.18 14.60
C SER A 574 58.46 -32.60 16.04
N THR A 575 57.86 -33.71 16.48
CA THR A 575 58.01 -34.27 17.82
C THR A 575 59.01 -35.43 17.87
N ASP A 576 59.16 -36.20 16.79
CA ASP A 576 60.05 -37.36 16.71
C ASP A 576 60.99 -37.37 15.49
N GLY A 577 60.96 -36.30 14.68
CA GLY A 577 61.74 -36.17 13.45
C GLY A 577 61.16 -36.95 12.25
N LEU A 578 60.08 -37.71 12.45
CA LEU A 578 59.34 -38.44 11.43
C LEU A 578 57.95 -37.85 11.20
N ASP A 579 57.30 -37.32 12.24
CA ASP A 579 56.03 -36.64 12.17
C ASP A 579 56.20 -35.16 11.81
N ARG A 580 55.11 -34.53 11.39
CA ARG A 580 55.11 -33.10 11.07
C ARG A 580 53.79 -32.45 11.41
N TRP A 581 53.89 -31.33 12.11
CA TRP A 581 52.80 -30.40 12.38
C TRP A 581 53.04 -29.12 11.61
N HIS A 582 51.99 -28.55 11.00
CA HIS A 582 52.01 -27.16 10.55
C HIS A 582 50.72 -26.43 10.89
N LEU A 583 50.85 -25.12 11.10
CA LEU A 583 49.79 -24.18 11.42
C LEU A 583 49.84 -23.04 10.41
N GLY A 584 48.70 -22.64 9.88
CA GLY A 584 48.61 -21.57 8.91
C GLY A 584 47.38 -20.69 9.10
N LEU A 585 47.41 -19.53 8.43
CA LEU A 585 46.30 -18.59 8.37
C LEU A 585 45.71 -18.61 6.96
N MET A 586 44.42 -18.33 6.86
CA MET A 586 43.74 -18.22 5.57
C MET A 586 42.64 -17.18 5.59
N ALA A 587 42.38 -16.62 4.42
CA ALA A 587 41.29 -15.70 4.17
C ALA A 587 40.68 -15.95 2.80
N GLY A 588 39.43 -15.53 2.61
CA GLY A 588 38.74 -15.71 1.35
C GLY A 588 37.76 -14.58 1.04
N TYR A 589 37.46 -14.46 -0.24
CA TYR A 589 36.34 -13.70 -0.77
C TYR A 589 35.49 -14.63 -1.63
N ALA A 590 34.17 -14.51 -1.52
CA ALA A 590 33.24 -15.28 -2.32
C ALA A 590 32.05 -14.43 -2.74
N ASN A 591 31.50 -14.75 -3.91
CA ASN A 591 30.20 -14.29 -4.32
C ASN A 591 29.39 -15.43 -4.93
N SER A 592 28.07 -15.35 -4.80
CA SER A 592 27.14 -16.28 -5.43
C SER A 592 25.89 -15.52 -5.85
N LYS A 593 25.40 -15.85 -7.05
CA LYS A 593 24.16 -15.31 -7.62
C LYS A 593 23.23 -16.44 -7.94
N SER A 594 21.99 -16.34 -7.47
CA SER A 594 20.95 -17.35 -7.65
C SER A 594 19.75 -16.77 -8.39
N ARG A 595 19.03 -17.65 -9.10
CA ARG A 595 17.73 -17.37 -9.67
C ARG A 595 16.78 -18.49 -9.30
N SER A 596 15.70 -18.13 -8.64
CA SER A 596 14.62 -19.03 -8.25
C SER A 596 13.40 -18.77 -9.12
N HIS A 597 12.73 -19.81 -9.56
CA HIS A 597 11.56 -19.74 -10.42
C HIS A 597 10.49 -20.70 -9.95
N SER A 598 9.26 -20.19 -9.78
CA SER A 598 8.08 -21.01 -9.48
C SER A 598 7.45 -21.49 -10.78
N SER A 599 7.37 -22.81 -10.97
CA SER A 599 6.70 -23.39 -12.14
C SER A 599 5.20 -23.20 -12.14
N LEU A 600 4.61 -22.86 -10.98
CA LEU A 600 3.17 -22.69 -10.81
C LEU A 600 2.74 -21.25 -11.14
N THR A 601 3.39 -20.24 -10.55
CA THR A 601 3.03 -18.83 -10.77
C THR A 601 3.74 -18.19 -11.95
N GLY A 602 4.83 -18.78 -12.43
CA GLY A 602 5.72 -18.17 -13.42
C GLY A 602 6.59 -17.04 -12.86
N TYR A 603 6.42 -16.62 -11.60
CA TYR A 603 7.26 -15.59 -10.99
C TYR A 603 8.69 -16.06 -10.76
N SER A 604 9.60 -15.09 -10.63
CA SER A 604 11.00 -15.36 -10.32
C SER A 604 11.55 -14.43 -9.24
N SER A 605 12.58 -14.90 -8.57
CA SER A 605 13.36 -14.16 -7.58
C SER A 605 14.85 -14.31 -7.88
N ARG A 606 15.63 -13.30 -7.51
CA ARG A 606 17.10 -13.30 -7.60
C ARG A 606 17.68 -13.18 -6.21
N GLY A 607 18.62 -14.07 -5.87
CA GLY A 607 19.43 -13.97 -4.66
C GLY A 607 20.86 -13.58 -5.01
N GLU A 608 21.47 -12.77 -4.16
CA GLU A 608 22.89 -12.45 -4.21
C GLU A 608 23.46 -12.55 -2.80
N ILE A 609 24.63 -13.16 -2.69
CA ILE A 609 25.42 -13.21 -1.45
C ILE A 609 26.87 -12.92 -1.82
N SER A 610 27.50 -12.02 -1.08
CA SER A 610 28.93 -11.76 -1.21
C SER A 610 29.53 -11.52 0.15
N GLY A 611 30.74 -12.02 0.36
CA GLY A 611 31.35 -11.90 1.67
C GLY A 611 32.75 -12.46 1.72
N TYR A 612 33.25 -12.51 2.93
CA TYR A 612 34.63 -12.85 3.20
C TYR A 612 34.71 -13.86 4.35
N SER A 613 35.86 -14.51 4.44
CA SER A 613 36.21 -15.38 5.56
C SER A 613 37.62 -15.10 6.04
N ALA A 614 37.86 -15.35 7.32
CA ALA A 614 39.19 -15.34 7.90
C ALA A 614 39.30 -16.43 8.96
N GLY A 615 40.45 -17.08 9.04
CA GLY A 615 40.67 -18.09 10.04
C GLY A 615 42.00 -18.80 9.93
N LEU A 616 42.04 -20.00 10.49
CA LEU A 616 43.26 -20.76 10.69
C LEU A 616 43.05 -22.22 10.33
N TYR A 617 44.16 -22.90 10.07
CA TYR A 617 44.19 -24.32 9.83
C TYR A 617 45.44 -24.93 10.44
N GLY A 618 45.37 -26.22 10.78
CA GLY A 618 46.50 -26.99 11.22
C GLY A 618 46.43 -28.42 10.69
N THR A 619 47.57 -28.97 10.32
CA THR A 619 47.67 -30.32 9.78
C THR A 619 48.80 -31.07 10.45
N TRP A 620 48.55 -32.35 10.73
CA TRP A 620 49.51 -33.31 11.24
C TRP A 620 49.67 -34.48 10.29
N TYR A 621 50.91 -34.90 10.04
CA TYR A 621 51.27 -36.11 9.33
C TYR A 621 52.08 -37.04 10.23
N ALA A 622 51.72 -38.32 10.26
CA ALA A 622 52.43 -39.35 11.02
C ALA A 622 53.80 -39.72 10.43
N ASN A 623 54.00 -39.48 9.13
CA ASN A 623 55.26 -39.77 8.44
C ASN A 623 55.47 -38.76 7.29
N ASP A 624 56.34 -37.80 7.54
CA ASP A 624 56.71 -36.72 6.62
C ASP A 624 57.60 -37.22 5.46
N ALA A 625 58.44 -38.22 5.72
CA ALA A 625 59.50 -38.65 4.79
C ALA A 625 58.98 -39.30 3.50
N ASN A 626 57.86 -40.02 3.53
CA ASN A 626 57.27 -40.64 2.33
C ASN A 626 55.77 -40.39 2.19
N LYS A 627 55.17 -39.58 3.09
CA LYS A 627 53.71 -39.37 3.20
C LYS A 627 52.85 -40.64 3.30
N THR A 628 53.48 -41.78 3.61
CA THR A 628 52.83 -43.06 3.91
C THR A 628 52.35 -43.06 5.36
N GLY A 629 51.05 -43.13 5.61
CA GLY A 629 50.53 -43.19 6.97
C GLY A 629 49.33 -42.29 7.19
N ALA A 630 49.02 -42.07 8.48
CA ALA A 630 47.89 -41.26 8.90
C ALA A 630 48.17 -39.76 8.75
N TYR A 631 47.11 -38.99 8.49
CA TYR A 631 47.11 -37.55 8.63
C TYR A 631 45.84 -37.08 9.34
N VAL A 632 45.92 -35.91 9.97
CA VAL A 632 44.78 -35.17 10.51
C VAL A 632 44.91 -33.72 10.07
N ASP A 633 43.84 -33.17 9.51
CA ASP A 633 43.72 -31.78 9.12
C ASP A 633 42.56 -31.14 9.86
N ALA A 634 42.73 -29.93 10.37
CA ALA A 634 41.69 -29.18 11.04
C ALA A 634 41.70 -27.73 10.59
N TRP A 635 40.52 -27.14 10.45
CA TRP A 635 40.40 -25.72 10.13
C TRP A 635 39.18 -25.08 10.78
N MET A 636 39.26 -23.76 10.98
CA MET A 636 38.18 -22.94 11.49
C MET A 636 38.18 -21.59 10.77
N LEU A 637 37.01 -21.14 10.33
CA LEU A 637 36.78 -19.88 9.66
C LEU A 637 35.63 -19.14 10.36
N TYR A 638 35.80 -17.83 10.52
CA TYR A 638 34.67 -16.93 10.74
C TYR A 638 34.32 -16.27 9.40
N ASN A 639 33.03 -16.22 9.11
CA ASN A 639 32.49 -15.82 7.81
C ASN A 639 31.50 -14.68 8.03
N TRP A 640 31.50 -13.70 7.13
CA TRP A 640 30.59 -12.56 7.15
C TRP A 640 30.15 -12.24 5.71
N PHE A 641 28.86 -12.07 5.50
CA PHE A 641 28.25 -11.92 4.19
C PHE A 641 27.16 -10.85 4.18
N ASP A 642 27.15 -10.08 3.09
CA ASP A 642 26.03 -9.23 2.71
C ASP A 642 25.11 -10.05 1.79
N ASN A 643 23.82 -10.10 2.11
CA ASN A 643 22.82 -10.82 1.34
C ASN A 643 21.78 -9.86 0.74
N THR A 644 21.28 -10.21 -0.45
CA THR A 644 20.17 -9.50 -1.10
C THR A 644 19.22 -10.50 -1.73
N VAL A 645 17.92 -10.27 -1.57
CA VAL A 645 16.84 -11.00 -2.24
C VAL A 645 15.96 -10.00 -2.99
N SER A 646 15.70 -10.27 -4.27
CA SER A 646 14.90 -9.40 -5.14
C SER A 646 13.84 -10.21 -5.88
N GLY A 647 12.61 -10.10 -5.37
CA GLY A 647 11.41 -10.67 -5.97
C GLY A 647 10.90 -9.88 -7.15
N GLN A 648 10.42 -10.55 -8.20
CA GLN A 648 9.76 -9.88 -9.32
C GLN A 648 8.53 -9.10 -8.84
N GLY A 649 8.46 -7.80 -9.15
CA GLY A 649 7.33 -6.94 -8.77
C GLY A 649 7.28 -6.55 -7.30
N LEU A 650 8.32 -6.87 -6.52
CA LEU A 650 8.43 -6.55 -5.10
C LEU A 650 9.70 -5.72 -4.84
N ALA A 651 9.79 -5.14 -3.65
CA ALA A 651 11.00 -4.43 -3.23
C ALA A 651 12.17 -5.40 -2.99
N SER A 652 13.40 -4.91 -3.19
CA SER A 652 14.60 -5.64 -2.80
C SER A 652 14.79 -5.59 -1.28
N GLU A 653 15.18 -6.74 -0.72
CA GLU A 653 15.42 -6.97 0.69
C GLU A 653 16.92 -7.24 0.92
N LYS A 654 17.50 -6.63 1.95
CA LYS A 654 18.92 -6.73 2.29
C LYS A 654 19.07 -7.11 3.76
N TYR A 655 20.01 -7.99 4.05
CA TYR A 655 20.27 -8.51 5.39
C TYR A 655 21.68 -9.13 5.44
N ASP A 656 22.20 -9.31 6.64
CA ASP A 656 23.54 -9.83 6.85
C ASP A 656 23.50 -11.28 7.35
N SER A 657 24.59 -12.01 7.13
CA SER A 657 24.78 -13.32 7.75
C SER A 657 26.23 -13.51 8.17
N ASP A 658 26.43 -14.09 9.34
CA ASP A 658 27.75 -14.37 9.89
C ASP A 658 27.78 -15.63 10.73
N GLY A 659 28.98 -16.14 10.99
CA GLY A 659 29.16 -17.27 11.89
C GLY A 659 30.37 -18.12 11.57
N ILE A 660 30.46 -19.26 12.27
CA ILE A 660 31.65 -20.10 12.29
C ILE A 660 31.43 -21.34 11.42
N THR A 661 32.44 -21.67 10.62
CA THR A 661 32.56 -23.00 10.01
C THR A 661 33.86 -23.64 10.48
N ALA A 662 33.79 -24.90 10.88
CA ALA A 662 34.95 -25.64 11.36
C ALA A 662 34.94 -27.08 10.85
N SER A 663 36.10 -27.66 10.63
CA SER A 663 36.19 -29.04 10.17
C SER A 663 37.40 -29.77 10.72
N VAL A 664 37.26 -31.08 10.83
CA VAL A 664 38.34 -32.03 11.04
C VAL A 664 38.26 -33.10 9.96
N GLU A 665 39.36 -33.34 9.26
CA GLU A 665 39.56 -34.39 8.27
C GLU A 665 40.68 -35.33 8.75
N ALA A 666 40.51 -36.63 8.59
CA ALA A 666 41.54 -37.62 8.84
C ALA A 666 41.58 -38.63 7.71
N GLY A 667 42.77 -39.14 7.39
CA GLY A 667 42.92 -40.16 6.36
C GLY A 667 44.19 -40.96 6.52
N TYR A 668 44.32 -42.02 5.72
CA TYR A 668 45.50 -42.88 5.73
C TYR A 668 45.95 -43.21 4.32
N THR A 669 47.22 -43.01 4.00
CA THR A 669 47.76 -43.21 2.66
C THR A 669 48.46 -44.56 2.53
N PHE A 670 47.96 -45.42 1.64
CA PHE A 670 48.55 -46.72 1.29
C PHE A 670 49.28 -46.63 -0.06
N ARG A 671 50.51 -47.16 -0.10
CA ARG A 671 51.21 -47.43 -1.36
C ARG A 671 50.81 -48.81 -1.86
N LEU A 672 50.22 -48.90 -3.04
CA LEU A 672 49.74 -50.15 -3.64
C LEU A 672 50.83 -50.86 -4.45
N GLY A 673 51.74 -50.10 -5.05
CA GLY A 673 52.81 -50.66 -5.88
C GLY A 673 53.57 -49.60 -6.68
N GLU A 674 54.44 -50.10 -7.57
CA GLU A 674 55.28 -49.29 -8.45
C GLU A 674 55.38 -49.96 -9.83
N SER A 675 55.53 -49.16 -10.89
CA SER A 675 55.77 -49.64 -12.24
C SER A 675 57.12 -50.35 -12.35
N SER A 676 57.26 -51.30 -13.29
CA SER A 676 58.48 -52.07 -13.51
C SER A 676 59.69 -51.23 -13.92
N ASN A 677 59.48 -50.00 -14.39
CA ASN A 677 60.51 -49.02 -14.72
C ASN A 677 60.86 -48.06 -13.55
N GLY A 678 60.20 -48.21 -12.39
CA GLY A 678 60.43 -47.37 -11.20
C GLY A 678 59.97 -45.91 -11.32
N ARG A 679 59.18 -45.56 -12.35
CA ARG A 679 58.80 -44.16 -12.61
C ARG A 679 57.44 -43.76 -12.07
N ASP A 680 56.54 -44.72 -11.92
CA ASP A 680 55.16 -44.48 -11.48
C ASP A 680 54.87 -45.30 -10.23
N SER A 681 54.27 -44.66 -9.23
CA SER A 681 53.81 -45.29 -8.00
C SER A 681 52.31 -45.12 -7.82
N TYR A 682 51.63 -46.16 -7.34
CA TYR A 682 50.17 -46.22 -7.21
C TYR A 682 49.76 -46.11 -5.75
N TRP A 683 48.76 -45.27 -5.46
CA TRP A 683 48.39 -44.91 -4.11
C TRP A 683 46.87 -44.92 -3.89
N LEU A 684 46.47 -45.25 -2.66
CA LEU A 684 45.09 -45.26 -2.21
C LEU A 684 44.97 -44.58 -0.85
N GLN A 685 43.99 -43.69 -0.68
CA GLN A 685 43.80 -42.90 0.52
C GLN A 685 42.32 -42.85 0.93
N PRO A 686 41.86 -43.76 1.80
CA PRO A 686 40.61 -43.55 2.53
C PRO A 686 40.71 -42.34 3.45
N LYS A 687 39.59 -41.60 3.54
CA LYS A 687 39.47 -40.39 4.35
C LYS A 687 38.06 -40.18 4.89
N ALA A 688 37.98 -39.50 6.02
CA ALA A 688 36.76 -39.08 6.68
C ALA A 688 36.90 -37.62 7.10
N GLN A 689 35.87 -36.82 6.87
CA GLN A 689 35.81 -35.42 7.25
C GLN A 689 34.49 -35.11 7.92
N VAL A 690 34.54 -34.33 8.99
CA VAL A 690 33.37 -33.76 9.66
C VAL A 690 33.49 -32.24 9.59
N THR A 691 32.44 -31.55 9.17
CA THR A 691 32.37 -30.09 9.09
C THR A 691 31.14 -29.61 9.86
N TRP A 692 31.35 -28.77 10.86
CA TRP A 692 30.31 -28.03 11.55
C TRP A 692 30.10 -26.68 10.86
N MET A 693 28.85 -26.37 10.55
CA MET A 693 28.43 -25.20 9.79
C MET A 693 27.38 -24.43 10.58
N ASP A 694 27.75 -23.25 11.06
CA ASP A 694 26.92 -22.40 11.91
C ASP A 694 27.01 -20.94 11.46
N VAL A 695 26.79 -20.70 10.16
CA VAL A 695 26.60 -19.36 9.61
C VAL A 695 25.11 -19.10 9.53
N GLN A 696 24.63 -18.11 10.28
CA GLN A 696 23.22 -17.80 10.43
C GLN A 696 22.92 -16.43 9.82
N ALA A 697 21.78 -16.32 9.13
CA ALA A 697 21.28 -15.01 8.69
C ALA A 697 20.49 -14.30 9.80
N ASP A 698 20.62 -12.98 9.85
CA ASP A 698 19.82 -12.15 10.73
C ASP A 698 18.32 -12.32 10.45
N THR A 699 17.52 -12.27 11.52
CA THR A 699 16.06 -12.17 11.36
C THR A 699 15.72 -10.82 10.74
N HIS A 700 15.00 -10.84 9.62
CA HIS A 700 14.61 -9.66 8.87
C HIS A 700 13.09 -9.61 8.65
N ILE A 701 12.53 -8.41 8.51
CA ILE A 701 11.12 -8.19 8.15
C ILE A 701 11.09 -7.51 6.78
N GLU A 702 10.56 -8.22 5.78
CA GLU A 702 10.40 -7.69 4.41
C GLU A 702 9.50 -6.44 4.43
N LYS A 703 9.59 -5.60 3.38
CA LYS A 703 8.73 -4.39 3.29
C LYS A 703 7.23 -4.70 3.21
N ASN A 704 6.86 -5.93 2.84
CA ASN A 704 5.48 -6.41 2.84
C ASN A 704 5.01 -6.96 4.20
N GLY A 705 5.86 -6.94 5.24
CA GLY A 705 5.56 -7.38 6.59
C GLY A 705 5.98 -8.82 6.92
N THR A 706 6.43 -9.62 5.95
CA THR A 706 6.83 -11.02 6.16
C THR A 706 8.10 -11.11 7.00
N ARG A 707 8.07 -11.84 8.11
CA ARG A 707 9.26 -12.09 8.95
C ARG A 707 10.03 -13.31 8.47
N VAL A 708 11.27 -13.12 8.02
CA VAL A 708 12.14 -14.19 7.53
C VAL A 708 13.17 -14.57 8.58
N VAL A 709 13.29 -15.87 8.86
CA VAL A 709 14.16 -16.45 9.89
C VAL A 709 14.93 -17.62 9.33
N ASP A 710 16.25 -17.61 9.48
CA ASP A 710 17.09 -18.79 9.25
C ASP A 710 16.83 -19.85 10.33
N LYS A 711 16.67 -21.10 9.91
CA LYS A 711 16.46 -22.25 10.81
C LYS A 711 17.59 -23.27 10.75
N THR A 712 18.69 -22.92 10.10
CA THR A 712 19.89 -23.75 9.98
C THR A 712 20.81 -23.51 11.19
N ASP A 713 20.46 -24.08 12.34
CA ASP A 713 21.32 -24.06 13.53
C ASP A 713 22.26 -25.29 13.52
N GLY A 714 23.56 -25.06 13.40
CA GLY A 714 24.61 -26.06 13.60
C GLY A 714 24.53 -27.32 12.72
N ASN A 715 24.43 -27.19 11.39
CA ASN A 715 24.48 -28.36 10.49
C ASN A 715 25.83 -29.08 10.59
N LEU A 716 25.80 -30.41 10.76
CA LEU A 716 26.98 -31.26 10.78
C LEU A 716 27.05 -32.06 9.47
N GLN A 717 28.02 -31.73 8.63
CA GLN A 717 28.31 -32.45 7.39
C GLN A 717 29.41 -33.50 7.62
N THR A 718 29.10 -34.76 7.33
CA THR A 718 30.08 -35.85 7.29
C THR A 718 30.39 -36.21 5.85
N ARG A 719 31.67 -36.36 5.50
CA ARG A 719 32.14 -36.82 4.19
C ARG A 719 33.04 -38.02 4.38
N LEU A 720 32.68 -39.16 3.80
CA LEU A 720 33.48 -40.37 3.78
C LEU A 720 33.88 -40.67 2.33
N GLY A 721 35.15 -40.93 2.07
CA GLY A 721 35.57 -41.22 0.71
C GLY A 721 36.95 -41.80 0.56
N VAL A 722 37.32 -42.02 -0.69
CA VAL A 722 38.59 -42.64 -1.07
C VAL A 722 39.18 -41.89 -2.27
N LYS A 723 40.44 -41.47 -2.16
CA LYS A 723 41.24 -40.89 -3.24
C LYS A 723 42.24 -41.93 -3.75
N ALA A 724 42.27 -42.18 -5.05
CA ALA A 724 43.29 -42.98 -5.71
C ALA A 724 44.11 -42.08 -6.62
N TYR A 725 45.44 -42.16 -6.57
CA TYR A 725 46.31 -41.32 -7.38
C TYR A 725 47.57 -42.07 -7.82
N ILE A 726 48.12 -41.62 -8.94
CA ILE A 726 49.40 -42.09 -9.48
C ILE A 726 50.40 -40.98 -9.21
N GLN A 727 51.60 -41.29 -8.75
CA GLN A 727 52.68 -40.31 -8.62
C GLN A 727 53.85 -40.75 -9.50
N GLY A 728 54.23 -39.91 -10.47
CA GLY A 728 55.33 -40.20 -11.38
C GLY A 728 55.88 -38.97 -12.11
N HIS A 729 56.87 -39.20 -12.98
CA HIS A 729 57.50 -38.18 -13.81
C HIS A 729 57.90 -38.73 -15.19
N ASN A 730 58.03 -37.84 -16.20
CA ASN A 730 58.50 -38.23 -17.53
C ASN A 730 60.03 -38.44 -17.51
N ALA A 731 60.55 -39.26 -18.44
CA ALA A 731 61.99 -39.45 -18.64
C ALA A 731 62.74 -38.14 -18.91
N MET A 732 62.08 -37.19 -19.58
CA MET A 732 62.65 -35.87 -19.88
C MET A 732 62.78 -34.99 -18.63
N ASP A 733 62.15 -35.38 -17.53
CA ASP A 733 62.14 -34.68 -16.24
C ASP A 733 63.02 -35.36 -15.18
N ASP A 734 63.80 -36.38 -15.56
CA ASP A 734 64.80 -37.02 -14.69
C ASP A 734 65.77 -35.95 -14.13
N GLY A 735 65.86 -35.87 -12.80
CA GLY A 735 66.70 -34.90 -12.08
C GLY A 735 66.16 -33.46 -12.05
N LYS A 736 64.90 -33.21 -12.43
CA LYS A 736 64.29 -31.87 -12.44
C LYS A 736 63.23 -31.63 -11.37
N ASP A 737 63.05 -32.57 -10.43
CA ASP A 737 62.06 -32.52 -9.33
C ASP A 737 60.63 -32.23 -9.78
N ARG A 738 60.29 -32.58 -11.03
CA ARG A 738 58.95 -32.40 -11.60
C ARG A 738 58.18 -33.69 -11.48
N THR A 739 57.04 -33.64 -10.81
CA THR A 739 56.16 -34.80 -10.63
C THR A 739 54.73 -34.44 -10.97
N PHE A 740 53.98 -35.42 -11.45
CA PHE A 740 52.57 -35.30 -11.78
C PHE A 740 51.76 -36.35 -11.03
N GLN A 741 50.61 -35.91 -10.55
CA GLN A 741 49.71 -36.65 -9.69
C GLN A 741 48.26 -36.59 -10.19
N PRO A 742 47.90 -37.32 -11.25
CA PRO A 742 46.50 -37.50 -11.62
C PRO A 742 45.78 -38.32 -10.54
N PHE A 743 44.56 -37.93 -10.21
CA PHE A 743 43.76 -38.59 -9.19
C PHE A 743 42.27 -38.70 -9.54
N VAL A 744 41.64 -39.68 -8.93
CA VAL A 744 40.18 -39.83 -8.84
C VAL A 744 39.80 -39.99 -7.38
N GLU A 745 38.69 -39.38 -7.00
CA GLU A 745 38.17 -39.40 -5.64
C GLU A 745 36.66 -39.59 -5.68
N ALA A 746 36.17 -40.52 -4.86
CA ALA A 746 34.74 -40.75 -4.67
C ALA A 746 34.39 -40.54 -3.20
N ASN A 747 33.34 -39.77 -2.93
CA ASN A 747 32.86 -39.50 -1.57
C ASN A 747 31.35 -39.68 -1.45
N TRP A 748 30.92 -40.11 -0.26
CA TRP A 748 29.57 -39.97 0.23
C TRP A 748 29.54 -38.82 1.24
N ILE A 749 28.60 -37.89 1.06
CA ILE A 749 28.40 -36.73 1.94
C ILE A 749 27.02 -36.85 2.57
N HIS A 750 26.97 -36.69 3.90
CA HIS A 750 25.76 -36.72 4.70
C HIS A 750 25.63 -35.43 5.51
N ASN A 751 24.45 -34.78 5.48
CA ASN A 751 24.14 -33.61 6.31
C ASN A 751 23.07 -34.00 7.34
N THR A 752 23.26 -33.63 8.61
CA THR A 752 22.32 -33.93 9.70
C THR A 752 20.99 -33.20 9.57
N SER A 753 21.02 -31.99 8.99
CA SER A 753 19.84 -31.17 8.72
C SER A 753 19.80 -30.73 7.26
N SER A 754 18.60 -30.45 6.76
CA SER A 754 18.40 -29.74 5.50
C SER A 754 18.53 -28.24 5.78
N TYR A 755 19.12 -27.47 4.85
CA TYR A 755 19.09 -26.01 4.94
C TYR A 755 17.65 -25.54 4.81
N SER A 756 17.20 -24.71 5.75
CA SER A 756 15.79 -24.31 5.85
C SER A 756 15.64 -22.84 6.18
N VAL A 757 14.56 -22.26 5.65
CA VAL A 757 14.13 -20.89 5.93
C VAL A 757 12.69 -20.93 6.41
N ARG A 758 12.35 -20.04 7.34
CA ARG A 758 10.98 -19.82 7.77
C ARG A 758 10.54 -18.40 7.42
N MET A 759 9.46 -18.31 6.66
CA MET A 759 8.77 -17.06 6.34
C MET A 759 7.46 -17.03 7.13
N ASP A 760 7.43 -16.22 8.18
CA ASP A 760 6.46 -16.21 9.27
C ASP A 760 6.30 -17.59 9.93
N ASP A 761 5.17 -18.27 9.69
CA ASP A 761 4.86 -19.58 10.25
C ASP A 761 5.15 -20.73 9.29
N ILE A 762 5.54 -20.42 8.05
CA ILE A 762 5.74 -21.41 6.99
C ILE A 762 7.23 -21.67 6.78
N SER A 763 7.64 -22.93 6.92
CA SER A 763 9.02 -23.36 6.72
C SER A 763 9.19 -24.11 5.41
N ASN A 764 10.33 -23.92 4.77
CA ASN A 764 10.70 -24.62 3.53
C ASN A 764 12.19 -24.96 3.56
N GLU A 765 12.60 -25.98 2.80
CA GLU A 765 13.95 -26.51 2.84
C GLU A 765 14.49 -26.89 1.46
N VAL A 766 15.81 -27.03 1.35
CA VAL A 766 16.48 -27.56 0.16
C VAL A 766 16.25 -29.07 0.08
N LYS A 767 15.59 -29.56 -0.97
CA LYS A 767 15.45 -31.00 -1.23
C LYS A 767 16.73 -31.60 -1.78
N GLY A 768 17.01 -32.84 -1.38
CA GLY A 768 18.09 -33.64 -1.95
C GLY A 768 19.48 -33.39 -1.38
N SER A 769 19.63 -32.50 -0.38
CA SER A 769 20.93 -32.17 0.19
C SER A 769 21.38 -33.07 1.34
N ARG A 770 20.55 -34.01 1.81
CA ARG A 770 20.88 -34.85 2.98
C ARG A 770 21.91 -35.93 2.68
N ASN A 771 21.80 -36.62 1.55
CA ASN A 771 22.74 -37.65 1.10
C ASN A 771 23.17 -37.32 -0.32
N ILE A 772 24.47 -37.15 -0.52
CA ILE A 772 25.05 -36.69 -1.78
C ILE A 772 26.21 -37.61 -2.14
N GLY A 773 26.23 -38.11 -3.37
CA GLY A 773 27.41 -38.74 -3.95
C GLY A 773 28.27 -37.70 -4.65
N GLU A 774 29.57 -37.70 -4.39
CA GLU A 774 30.55 -36.82 -5.06
C GLU A 774 31.58 -37.66 -5.82
N LEU A 775 31.82 -37.30 -7.08
CA LEU A 775 32.98 -37.77 -7.85
C LEU A 775 33.86 -36.58 -8.20
N LYS A 776 35.16 -36.71 -7.97
CA LYS A 776 36.15 -35.68 -8.24
C LYS A 776 37.33 -36.27 -9.01
N VAL A 777 37.75 -35.55 -10.04
CA VAL A 777 38.92 -35.91 -10.85
C VAL A 777 39.82 -34.70 -10.99
N GLY A 778 41.13 -34.92 -10.98
CA GLY A 778 42.07 -33.81 -11.06
C GLY A 778 43.49 -34.24 -11.31
N VAL A 779 44.35 -33.24 -11.36
CA VAL A 779 45.79 -33.40 -11.48
C VAL A 779 46.48 -32.39 -10.57
N GLU A 780 47.47 -32.89 -9.85
CA GLU A 780 48.42 -32.09 -9.07
C GLU A 780 49.79 -32.18 -9.77
N GLY A 781 50.54 -31.07 -9.79
CA GLY A 781 51.80 -30.99 -10.54
C GLY A 781 52.83 -30.13 -9.81
N GLN A 782 53.99 -30.72 -9.52
CA GLN A 782 55.16 -29.99 -9.05
C GLN A 782 55.97 -29.53 -10.26
N LEU A 783 56.07 -28.21 -10.47
CA LEU A 783 56.77 -27.64 -11.62
C LEU A 783 58.23 -27.28 -11.32
N SER A 784 58.51 -26.99 -10.05
CA SER A 784 59.85 -26.78 -9.49
C SER A 784 59.84 -27.09 -8.00
N GLN A 785 60.99 -26.98 -7.33
CA GLN A 785 61.08 -27.07 -5.87
C GLN A 785 60.24 -26.02 -5.13
N ARG A 786 59.90 -24.90 -5.78
CA ARG A 786 59.17 -23.78 -5.15
C ARG A 786 57.75 -23.59 -5.64
N LEU A 787 57.35 -24.23 -6.73
CA LEU A 787 56.06 -23.96 -7.38
C LEU A 787 55.30 -25.26 -7.66
N GLN A 788 54.07 -25.31 -7.16
CA GLN A 788 53.12 -26.38 -7.41
C GLN A 788 51.79 -25.81 -7.92
N LEU A 789 51.15 -26.55 -8.82
CA LEU A 789 49.84 -26.23 -9.38
C LEU A 789 48.92 -27.44 -9.25
N TRP A 790 47.62 -27.18 -9.07
CA TRP A 790 46.62 -28.24 -9.15
C TRP A 790 45.34 -27.73 -9.79
N GLY A 791 44.62 -28.67 -10.40
CA GLY A 791 43.32 -28.43 -11.00
C GLY A 791 42.42 -29.65 -10.85
N ASN A 792 41.14 -29.42 -10.57
CA ASN A 792 40.18 -30.50 -10.46
C ASN A 792 38.76 -30.06 -10.85
N VAL A 793 37.93 -31.05 -11.16
CA VAL A 793 36.49 -30.92 -11.36
C VAL A 793 35.80 -31.92 -10.44
N ALA A 794 34.77 -31.46 -9.73
CA ALA A 794 33.92 -32.29 -8.89
C ALA A 794 32.45 -32.16 -9.31
N GLN A 795 31.75 -33.29 -9.27
CA GLN A 795 30.30 -33.38 -9.47
C GLN A 795 29.68 -34.00 -8.23
N GLN A 796 28.73 -33.31 -7.64
CA GLN A 796 27.87 -33.80 -6.58
C GLN A 796 26.46 -34.05 -7.12
N ILE A 797 25.85 -35.15 -6.69
CA ILE A 797 24.49 -35.54 -7.07
C ILE A 797 23.78 -36.02 -5.80
N GLY A 798 22.61 -35.46 -5.54
CA GLY A 798 21.71 -35.90 -4.48
C GLY A 798 20.35 -36.26 -5.05
N ASP A 799 19.42 -36.64 -4.17
CA ASP A 799 18.05 -36.97 -4.57
C ASP A 799 17.29 -35.74 -5.10
N ASN A 800 16.12 -35.96 -5.73
CA ASN A 800 15.18 -34.89 -6.10
C ASN A 800 15.76 -33.76 -6.97
N GLY A 801 16.80 -34.05 -7.76
CA GLY A 801 17.39 -33.10 -8.70
C GLY A 801 18.44 -32.15 -8.10
N TYR A 802 18.94 -32.42 -6.89
CA TYR A 802 20.11 -31.70 -6.36
C TYR A 802 21.37 -32.03 -7.17
N SER A 803 22.08 -30.99 -7.63
CA SER A 803 23.37 -31.16 -8.29
C SER A 803 24.28 -29.96 -8.04
N ASP A 804 25.58 -30.22 -7.90
CA ASP A 804 26.61 -29.19 -7.80
C ASP A 804 27.82 -29.58 -8.65
N THR A 805 28.16 -28.75 -9.63
CA THR A 805 29.34 -28.92 -10.48
C THR A 805 30.32 -27.82 -10.12
N GLN A 806 31.55 -28.18 -9.78
CA GLN A 806 32.58 -27.19 -9.45
C GLN A 806 33.92 -27.50 -10.11
N GLY A 807 34.59 -26.45 -10.56
CA GLY A 807 35.97 -26.48 -11.04
C GLY A 807 36.86 -25.67 -10.11
N MET A 808 38.05 -26.20 -9.83
CA MET A 808 39.03 -25.55 -8.98
C MET A 808 40.38 -25.50 -9.68
N LEU A 809 41.06 -24.36 -9.52
CA LEU A 809 42.46 -24.17 -9.85
C LEU A 809 43.18 -23.60 -8.65
N GLY A 810 44.36 -24.11 -8.35
CA GLY A 810 45.18 -23.57 -7.27
C GLY A 810 46.67 -23.61 -7.57
N LEU A 811 47.38 -22.78 -6.83
CA LEU A 811 48.83 -22.65 -6.86
C LEU A 811 49.38 -22.55 -5.45
N LYS A 812 50.60 -23.05 -5.26
CA LYS A 812 51.35 -22.94 -4.02
C LYS A 812 52.80 -22.56 -4.33
N TYR A 813 53.30 -21.56 -3.62
CA TYR A 813 54.67 -21.10 -3.69
C TYR A 813 55.37 -21.24 -2.34
N SER A 814 56.54 -21.87 -2.32
CA SER A 814 57.38 -22.04 -1.12
C SER A 814 58.60 -21.11 -1.21
N PHE A 815 58.88 -20.34 -0.15
CA PHE A 815 59.91 -19.30 -0.13
C PHE A 815 61.31 -19.83 0.20
#